data_AF-A0A916I5N6-F1
#
_entry.id   AF-A0A916I5N6-F1
#
_cell.length_a   1.000
_cell.length_b   1.000
_cell.length_c   1.000
_cell.angle_alpha   90.00
_cell.angle_beta   90.00
_cell.angle_gamma   90.00
#
_symmetry.space_group_name_H-M   'P 1'
#
loop_
_entity.id
_entity.type
_entity.pdbx_description
1 polymer ?
#
loop_
_entity_poly.entity_id
_entity_poly.type
_entity_poly.pdbx_seq_one_letter_code
_entity_poly.pdbx_strand_id
1 'polypeptide(L)'
;MTALPLSALEQHDEFLARHIGHDGYDMAAMLATVGAASLDELIAQTVPAAIRLQKPLPLPGPRREHEALAQLKTIAAKNVLKKSLIGMGYYDTLLPKVILRNVLENPGWYTAYTPYQAEIAQGRLEALLNYQQMVIDLTGMELANASLLDEATAAAEAMTMARRASKSKSNAFFVDAACFPQTLDVVKTRAGWFGYELIVGPAADASKQEVFGALLQTPNANGECVDLTDIVAQLKVSGCITAVATDLMALVLLKSPGAMGADIALGSSQRFGVPMGFGGPHAAFFATKDEHKRAVAGRIIGVSIDARGKRALRMALQTREQHIRREKANSNICTSQVLLANIAGMYAVYHGPQGLKTIAGRIHRLTGILAAGLKAAGVKVLTQRWFDTLQVETTAEVPGYNLRHVSDTVRGISLDEKTTREDVAAILRAITSKPADIDKLDAKAAADDPLAGQLRTDAILSHPVFSAHHTEHEMLRYLKRLQNKDLALDHSMISLGSCTMKLNATSEMIPVTWPEFGDMHPFAPPEQAAGYAEMIGSLSDWLKAVTGFDAICMQPNSGAQGEYAGLVSIRRYQAAQGEAHRNVCLIPKSAHGTNPATAQMCGLQVVVVDCDDSGNVDVADLEAKAEQHAAALSCLMITYPSTHGVFEEAVKEICAIVHRHGGQVYMDGANLNAQV
;
A
#
# COMPACT_ATOMS: atom_id res chain seq x y z
N MET A 1 33.39 -45.18 -10.28
CA MET A 1 32.34 -44.14 -10.21
C MET A 1 31.24 -44.54 -11.17
N THR A 2 30.05 -44.84 -10.68
CA THR A 2 28.87 -45.02 -11.54
C THR A 2 28.51 -43.66 -12.14
N ALA A 3 28.39 -43.59 -13.47
CA ALA A 3 27.98 -42.35 -14.14
C ALA A 3 26.52 -42.04 -13.76
N LEU A 4 26.27 -40.80 -13.31
CA LEU A 4 24.92 -40.35 -13.03
C LEU A 4 24.15 -40.14 -14.36
N PRO A 5 22.85 -40.45 -14.42
CA PRO A 5 22.03 -40.13 -15.59
C PRO A 5 21.89 -38.61 -15.74
N LEU A 6 21.66 -38.13 -16.97
CA LEU A 6 21.47 -36.69 -17.25
C LEU A 6 20.37 -36.09 -16.37
N SER A 7 19.25 -36.80 -16.19
CA SER A 7 18.13 -36.33 -15.35
C SER A 7 18.53 -36.02 -13.90
N ALA A 8 19.55 -36.69 -13.35
CA ALA A 8 20.10 -36.38 -12.03
C ALA A 8 21.09 -35.20 -12.06
N LEU A 9 21.77 -34.99 -13.20
CA LEU A 9 22.71 -33.88 -13.41
C LEU A 9 22.01 -32.57 -13.80
N GLU A 10 20.75 -32.63 -14.23
CA GLU A 10 19.95 -31.46 -14.57
C GLU A 10 19.51 -30.66 -13.35
N GLN A 11 19.42 -31.28 -12.16
CA GLN A 11 19.16 -30.61 -10.87
C GLN A 11 17.95 -29.66 -10.88
N HIS A 12 16.81 -30.12 -11.43
CA HIS A 12 15.58 -29.33 -11.54
C HIS A 12 15.05 -28.81 -10.18
N ASP A 13 15.44 -29.44 -9.08
CA ASP A 13 15.07 -29.13 -7.70
C ASP A 13 16.18 -28.43 -6.89
N GLU A 14 17.24 -27.92 -7.55
CA GLU A 14 18.41 -27.31 -6.88
C GLU A 14 18.02 -26.19 -5.89
N PHE A 15 16.94 -25.45 -6.17
CA PHE A 15 16.46 -24.37 -5.33
C PHE A 15 16.02 -24.83 -3.94
N LEU A 16 15.50 -26.07 -3.81
CA LEU A 16 15.03 -26.59 -2.52
C LEU A 16 16.17 -26.65 -1.49
N ALA A 17 17.37 -27.07 -1.92
CA ALA A 17 18.55 -27.12 -1.08
C ALA A 17 19.12 -25.72 -0.74
N ARG A 18 18.73 -24.67 -1.47
CA ARG A 18 19.07 -23.27 -1.16
C ARG A 18 18.04 -22.60 -0.26
N HIS A 19 16.77 -22.96 -0.41
CA HIS A 19 15.67 -22.39 0.34
C HIS A 19 15.52 -22.98 1.74
N ILE A 20 15.61 -24.31 1.84
CA ILE A 20 15.49 -25.02 3.10
C ILE A 20 16.91 -25.19 3.66
N GLY A 21 17.14 -24.67 4.86
CA GLY A 21 18.44 -24.79 5.53
C GLY A 21 18.73 -26.24 5.91
N HIS A 22 19.74 -26.83 5.29
CA HIS A 22 20.16 -28.22 5.54
C HIS A 22 21.63 -28.35 5.96
N ASP A 23 22.42 -27.26 5.88
CA ASP A 23 23.86 -27.31 6.13
C ASP A 23 24.16 -27.47 7.63
N GLY A 24 24.30 -28.72 8.08
CA GLY A 24 24.88 -29.09 9.38
C GLY A 24 23.93 -29.63 10.44
N TYR A 25 22.63 -29.74 10.16
CA TYR A 25 21.67 -30.34 11.10
C TYR A 25 21.45 -31.82 10.79
N ASP A 26 21.70 -32.67 11.79
CA ASP A 26 21.35 -34.08 11.71
C ASP A 26 19.81 -34.20 11.82
N MET A 27 19.14 -34.27 10.67
CA MET A 27 17.69 -34.49 10.59
C MET A 27 17.27 -35.73 11.37
N ALA A 28 18.09 -36.79 11.41
CA ALA A 28 17.81 -37.96 12.21
C ALA A 28 17.91 -37.64 13.71
N ALA A 29 18.87 -36.81 14.14
CA ALA A 29 18.92 -36.34 15.53
C ALA A 29 17.74 -35.43 15.91
N MET A 30 17.29 -34.55 15.01
CA MET A 30 16.09 -33.73 15.23
C MET A 30 14.85 -34.60 15.37
N LEU A 31 14.64 -35.54 14.44
CA LEU A 31 13.54 -36.50 14.46
C LEU A 31 13.58 -37.36 15.73
N ALA A 32 14.75 -37.87 16.12
CA ALA A 32 14.93 -38.61 17.36
C ALA A 32 14.61 -37.77 18.61
N THR A 33 14.96 -36.48 18.61
CA THR A 33 14.67 -35.55 19.71
C THR A 33 13.16 -35.33 19.89
N VAL A 34 12.40 -35.27 18.79
CA VAL A 34 10.93 -35.12 18.83
C VAL A 34 10.19 -36.46 18.86
N GLY A 35 10.90 -37.58 18.86
CA GLY A 35 10.31 -38.92 18.97
C GLY A 35 9.67 -39.46 17.69
N ALA A 36 10.09 -39.02 16.51
CA ALA A 36 9.62 -39.53 15.22
C ALA A 36 10.74 -40.30 14.48
N ALA A 37 10.40 -41.36 13.74
CA ALA A 37 11.36 -42.13 12.94
C ALA A 37 11.56 -41.58 11.52
N SER A 38 10.65 -40.73 11.04
CA SER A 38 10.71 -40.10 9.72
C SER A 38 9.93 -38.78 9.69
N LEU A 39 10.15 -37.96 8.66
CA LEU A 39 9.33 -36.77 8.43
C LEU A 39 7.86 -37.14 8.18
N ASP A 40 7.60 -38.22 7.44
CA ASP A 40 6.23 -38.70 7.20
C ASP A 40 5.50 -39.08 8.49
N GLU A 41 6.21 -39.71 9.43
CA GLU A 41 5.67 -40.03 10.75
C GLU A 41 5.41 -38.77 11.57
N LEU A 42 6.35 -37.81 11.59
CA LEU A 42 6.15 -36.53 12.27
C LEU A 42 4.91 -35.81 11.72
N ILE A 43 4.74 -35.75 10.39
CA ILE A 43 3.56 -35.17 9.77
C ILE A 43 2.29 -35.95 10.12
N ALA A 44 2.33 -37.28 10.18
CA ALA A 44 1.19 -38.10 10.58
C ALA A 44 0.79 -37.92 12.05
N GLN A 45 1.75 -37.64 12.94
CA GLN A 45 1.51 -37.31 14.34
C GLN A 45 1.05 -35.85 14.53
N THR A 46 1.32 -34.95 13.58
CA THR A 46 1.07 -33.50 13.72
C THR A 46 -0.18 -33.02 13.00
N VAL A 47 -0.40 -33.44 11.75
CA VAL A 47 -1.49 -32.95 10.90
C VAL A 47 -2.62 -33.98 10.87
N PRO A 48 -3.85 -33.62 11.30
CA PRO A 48 -4.96 -34.58 11.37
C PRO A 48 -5.20 -35.29 10.04
N ALA A 49 -5.23 -36.63 10.06
CA ALA A 49 -5.36 -37.45 8.85
C ALA A 49 -6.59 -37.10 8.01
N ALA A 50 -7.67 -36.66 8.66
CA ALA A 50 -8.93 -36.31 8.02
C ALA A 50 -8.84 -35.11 7.06
N ILE A 51 -7.84 -34.23 7.19
CA ILE A 51 -7.68 -33.02 6.36
C ILE A 51 -6.50 -33.09 5.38
N ARG A 52 -5.68 -34.14 5.46
CA ARG A 52 -4.51 -34.29 4.59
C ARG A 52 -4.91 -34.58 3.14
N LEU A 53 -4.22 -33.93 2.21
CA LEU A 53 -4.33 -34.25 0.79
C LEU A 53 -3.87 -35.69 0.54
N GLN A 54 -4.65 -36.43 -0.24
CA GLN A 54 -4.34 -37.82 -0.62
C GLN A 54 -3.46 -37.91 -1.87
N LYS A 55 -3.29 -36.78 -2.57
CA LYS A 55 -2.49 -36.66 -3.79
C LYS A 55 -1.62 -35.41 -3.69
N PRO A 56 -0.43 -35.42 -4.32
CA PRO A 56 0.39 -34.22 -4.45
C PRO A 56 -0.37 -33.08 -5.14
N LEU A 57 0.06 -31.85 -4.87
CA LEU A 57 -0.48 -30.67 -5.54
C LEU A 57 -0.27 -30.76 -7.06
N PRO A 58 -1.27 -30.42 -7.88
CA PRO A 58 -1.17 -30.46 -9.33
C PRO A 58 -0.42 -29.23 -9.88
N LEU A 59 0.83 -29.06 -9.46
CA LEU A 59 1.69 -27.95 -9.86
C LEU A 59 2.69 -28.40 -10.96
N PRO A 60 3.18 -27.47 -11.80
CA PRO A 60 4.32 -27.75 -12.66
C PRO A 60 5.52 -28.28 -11.86
N GLY A 61 6.31 -29.15 -12.47
CA GLY A 61 7.57 -29.62 -11.86
C GLY A 61 8.53 -28.46 -11.56
N PRO A 62 9.46 -28.65 -10.62
CA PRO A 62 10.42 -27.62 -10.24
C PRO A 62 11.33 -27.27 -11.43
N ARG A 63 11.90 -26.07 -11.38
CA ARG A 63 12.83 -25.56 -12.38
C ARG A 63 14.06 -25.01 -11.69
N ARG A 64 15.19 -25.05 -12.38
CA ARG A 64 16.39 -24.35 -11.94
C ARG A 64 16.17 -22.85 -11.86
N GLU A 65 16.90 -22.18 -10.97
CA GLU A 65 16.70 -20.75 -10.71
C GLU A 65 16.88 -19.92 -12.00
N HIS A 66 17.92 -20.23 -12.78
CA HIS A 66 18.21 -19.51 -14.01
C HIS A 66 17.14 -19.73 -15.10
N GLU A 67 16.53 -20.92 -15.16
CA GLU A 67 15.46 -21.23 -16.11
C GLU A 67 14.15 -20.54 -15.72
N ALA A 68 13.83 -20.52 -14.43
CA ALA A 68 12.68 -19.80 -13.90
C ALA A 68 12.78 -18.29 -14.17
N LEU A 69 13.97 -17.70 -13.93
CA LEU A 69 14.25 -16.30 -14.26
C LEU A 69 14.14 -16.00 -15.76
N ALA A 70 14.70 -16.86 -16.62
CA ALA A 70 14.61 -16.71 -18.07
C ALA A 70 13.16 -16.80 -18.57
N GLN A 71 12.37 -17.72 -18.01
CA GLN A 71 10.95 -17.84 -18.31
C GLN A 71 10.19 -16.58 -17.88
N LEU A 72 10.39 -16.11 -16.65
CA LEU A 72 9.75 -14.89 -16.17
C LEU A 72 10.17 -13.66 -17.00
N LYS A 73 11.42 -13.60 -17.47
CA LYS A 73 11.87 -12.53 -18.37
C LYS A 73 11.15 -12.57 -19.72
N THR A 74 10.87 -13.76 -20.24
CA THR A 74 10.08 -13.96 -21.46
C THR A 74 8.62 -13.49 -21.26
N ILE A 75 8.04 -13.74 -20.08
CA ILE A 75 6.71 -13.23 -19.71
C ILE A 75 6.74 -11.69 -19.62
N ALA A 76 7.73 -11.14 -18.91
CA ALA A 76 7.88 -9.70 -18.72
C ALA A 76 8.04 -8.96 -20.07
N ALA A 77 8.76 -9.54 -21.03
CA ALA A 77 8.96 -8.97 -22.37
C ALA A 77 7.66 -8.84 -23.20
N LYS A 78 6.55 -9.44 -22.76
CA LYS A 78 5.22 -9.26 -23.37
C LYS A 78 4.57 -7.93 -22.95
N ASN A 79 5.07 -7.28 -21.91
CA ASN A 79 4.62 -5.93 -21.54
C ASN A 79 5.18 -4.90 -22.54
N VAL A 80 4.37 -3.91 -22.89
CA VAL A 80 4.74 -2.82 -23.80
C VAL A 80 4.94 -1.56 -23.00
N LEU A 81 6.20 -1.18 -22.80
CA LEU A 81 6.54 0.05 -22.09
C LEU A 81 6.32 1.28 -22.98
N LYS A 82 5.41 2.16 -22.56
CA LYS A 82 5.21 3.51 -23.12
C LYS A 82 5.40 4.56 -22.03
N LYS A 83 5.74 5.78 -22.43
CA LYS A 83 5.75 6.93 -21.51
C LYS A 83 4.32 7.26 -21.11
N SER A 84 3.94 6.96 -19.88
CA SER A 84 2.55 7.09 -19.43
C SER A 84 2.32 8.42 -18.74
N LEU A 85 1.59 9.33 -19.40
CA LEU A 85 1.20 10.66 -18.92
C LEU A 85 -0.25 10.67 -18.44
N ILE A 86 -0.70 9.54 -17.87
CA ILE A 86 -2.09 9.33 -17.42
C ILE A 86 -2.35 10.09 -16.10
N GLY A 87 -1.36 10.12 -15.21
CA GLY A 87 -1.49 10.69 -13.88
C GLY A 87 -2.39 9.86 -12.98
N MET A 88 -3.46 10.46 -12.45
CA MET A 88 -4.39 9.77 -11.54
C MET A 88 -3.71 9.21 -10.27
N GLY A 89 -2.70 9.91 -9.75
CA GLY A 89 -1.99 9.53 -8.52
C GLY A 89 -0.71 8.69 -8.75
N TYR A 90 -0.39 8.36 -9.99
CA TYR A 90 0.83 7.64 -10.37
C TYR A 90 1.58 8.45 -11.43
N TYR A 91 2.84 8.73 -11.17
CA TYR A 91 3.68 9.57 -12.03
C TYR A 91 5.07 8.93 -12.14
N ASP A 92 5.65 8.91 -13.33
CA ASP A 92 6.97 8.31 -13.47
C ASP A 92 8.04 9.14 -12.72
N THR A 93 9.04 8.47 -12.17
CA THR A 93 10.04 9.09 -11.30
C THR A 93 11.40 8.42 -11.46
N LEU A 94 12.45 9.16 -11.13
CA LEU A 94 13.81 8.67 -11.14
C LEU A 94 14.18 8.17 -9.74
N LEU A 95 14.09 6.86 -9.52
CA LEU A 95 14.69 6.24 -8.33
C LEU A 95 16.22 6.41 -8.39
N PRO A 96 16.85 7.17 -7.46
CA PRO A 96 18.29 7.37 -7.47
C PRO A 96 19.02 6.03 -7.36
N LYS A 97 20.00 5.79 -8.23
CA LYS A 97 20.64 4.47 -8.36
C LYS A 97 21.36 4.03 -7.08
N VAL A 98 21.84 4.98 -6.28
CA VAL A 98 22.40 4.70 -4.95
C VAL A 98 21.34 4.16 -3.97
N ILE A 99 20.09 4.62 -4.05
CA ILE A 99 18.98 4.11 -3.23
C ILE A 99 18.47 2.77 -3.78
N LEU A 100 18.31 2.65 -5.10
CA LEU A 100 17.95 1.38 -5.75
C LEU A 100 18.87 0.25 -5.28
N ARG A 101 20.18 0.42 -5.49
CA ARG A 101 21.17 -0.62 -5.24
C ARG A 101 21.38 -0.91 -3.75
N ASN A 102 21.39 0.14 -2.91
CA ASN A 102 21.80 -0.01 -1.52
C ASN A 102 20.63 -0.10 -0.52
N VAL A 103 19.37 -0.06 -1.01
CA VAL A 103 18.16 -0.16 -0.18
C VAL A 103 17.18 -1.16 -0.78
N LEU A 104 16.64 -0.88 -1.98
CA LEU A 104 15.63 -1.75 -2.60
C LEU A 104 16.21 -3.13 -2.98
N GLU A 105 17.46 -3.16 -3.46
CA GLU A 105 18.17 -4.39 -3.84
C GLU A 105 19.10 -4.92 -2.73
N ASN A 106 18.98 -4.40 -1.50
CA ASN A 106 19.86 -4.77 -0.38
C ASN A 106 19.10 -5.54 0.72
N PRO A 107 19.39 -6.84 0.94
CA PRO A 107 18.67 -7.66 1.89
C PRO A 107 18.72 -7.15 3.33
N GLY A 108 19.76 -6.44 3.75
CA GLY A 108 19.79 -5.87 5.09
C GLY A 108 18.79 -4.72 5.31
N TRP A 109 18.07 -4.27 4.28
CA TRP A 109 16.96 -3.32 4.39
C TRP A 109 15.58 -3.97 4.24
N TYR A 110 15.44 -5.02 3.43
CA TYR A 110 14.13 -5.62 3.12
C TYR A 110 13.82 -6.93 3.86
N THR A 111 14.80 -7.57 4.51
CA THR A 111 14.57 -8.86 5.20
C THR A 111 14.19 -8.73 6.68
N ALA A 112 14.37 -7.56 7.29
CA ALA A 112 13.84 -7.28 8.62
C ALA A 112 12.33 -7.00 8.55
N TYR A 113 11.64 -7.16 9.67
CA TYR A 113 10.22 -6.84 9.78
C TYR A 113 9.96 -5.59 10.64
N THR A 114 8.72 -5.41 11.07
CA THR A 114 8.29 -4.35 12.00
C THR A 114 9.31 -4.16 13.13
N PRO A 115 9.69 -2.91 13.47
CA PRO A 115 10.68 -2.60 14.51
C PRO A 115 10.12 -2.79 15.94
N TYR A 116 9.62 -3.99 16.26
CA TYR A 116 9.13 -4.36 17.59
C TYR A 116 10.23 -4.25 18.65
N GLN A 117 11.43 -4.74 18.32
CA GLN A 117 12.64 -4.62 19.14
C GLN A 117 13.41 -3.37 18.71
N ALA A 118 13.14 -2.24 19.38
CA ALA A 118 13.59 -0.92 18.93
C ALA A 118 15.13 -0.78 18.97
N GLU A 119 15.79 -1.41 19.93
CA GLU A 119 17.22 -1.34 20.18
C GLU A 119 18.06 -1.87 19.02
N ILE A 120 17.51 -2.82 18.26
CA ILE A 120 18.13 -3.44 17.07
C ILE A 120 17.41 -3.04 15.77
N ALA A 121 16.77 -1.86 15.79
CA ALA A 121 16.01 -1.31 14.66
C ALA A 121 16.16 0.21 14.51
N GLN A 122 17.17 0.82 15.14
CA GLN A 122 17.33 2.27 15.16
C GLN A 122 17.58 2.88 13.78
N GLY A 123 18.14 2.12 12.83
CA GLY A 123 18.35 2.52 11.45
C GLY A 123 17.06 2.78 10.71
N ARG A 124 16.20 1.76 10.57
CA ARG A 124 14.89 1.92 9.92
C ARG A 124 13.93 2.82 10.69
N LEU A 125 14.04 2.88 12.03
CA LEU A 125 13.28 3.84 12.83
C LEU A 125 13.71 5.29 12.52
N GLU A 126 15.00 5.56 12.33
CA GLU A 126 15.49 6.88 11.92
C GLU A 126 15.04 7.24 10.50
N ALA A 127 15.09 6.28 9.57
CA ALA A 127 14.58 6.48 8.20
C ALA A 127 13.07 6.80 8.18
N LEU A 128 12.26 6.09 8.97
CA LEU A 128 10.83 6.36 9.12
C LEU A 128 10.56 7.71 9.80
N LEU A 129 11.39 8.12 10.76
CA LEU A 129 11.28 9.44 11.37
C LEU A 129 11.58 10.55 10.36
N ASN A 130 12.56 10.35 9.47
CA ASN A 130 12.82 11.29 8.37
C ASN A 130 11.63 11.35 7.39
N TYR A 131 11.02 10.22 7.07
CA TYR A 131 9.79 10.19 6.27
C TYR A 131 8.66 11.00 6.94
N GLN A 132 8.43 10.79 8.25
CA GLN A 132 7.45 11.58 9.00
C GLN A 132 7.77 13.08 8.97
N GLN A 133 9.03 13.46 9.19
CA GLN A 133 9.45 14.86 9.14
C GLN A 133 9.27 15.48 7.75
N MET A 134 9.62 14.74 6.69
CA MET A 134 9.42 15.16 5.30
C MET A 134 7.93 15.43 5.03
N VAL A 135 7.05 14.51 5.44
CA VAL A 135 5.59 14.68 5.28
C VAL A 135 5.10 15.89 6.08
N ILE A 136 5.54 16.04 7.34
CA ILE A 136 5.21 17.19 8.20
C ILE A 136 5.57 18.51 7.52
N ASP A 137 6.82 18.67 7.08
CA ASP A 137 7.31 19.91 6.47
C ASP A 137 6.59 20.26 5.15
N LEU A 138 6.31 19.24 4.32
CA LEU A 138 5.65 19.48 3.03
C LEU A 138 4.16 19.77 3.21
N THR A 139 3.48 19.06 4.10
CA THR A 139 2.03 19.22 4.33
C THR A 139 1.68 20.37 5.29
N GLY A 140 2.66 20.87 6.05
CA GLY A 140 2.44 21.88 7.09
C GLY A 140 1.64 21.36 8.29
N MET A 141 1.57 20.03 8.45
CA MET A 141 0.87 19.37 9.56
C MET A 141 1.81 19.17 10.76
N GLU A 142 1.27 18.79 11.92
CA GLU A 142 2.04 18.69 13.16
C GLU A 142 2.52 17.26 13.45
N LEU A 143 1.86 16.26 12.86
CA LEU A 143 2.14 14.84 13.07
C LEU A 143 1.87 14.04 11.80
N ALA A 144 2.76 13.11 11.47
CA ALA A 144 2.59 12.13 10.39
C ALA A 144 2.81 10.71 10.91
N ASN A 145 2.17 9.73 10.28
CA ASN A 145 2.37 8.31 10.59
C ASN A 145 3.50 7.69 9.76
N ALA A 146 3.85 6.43 10.07
CA ALA A 146 4.87 5.64 9.40
C ALA A 146 4.26 4.77 8.27
N SER A 147 3.51 5.46 7.40
CA SER A 147 2.79 5.02 6.19
C SER A 147 1.45 4.29 6.37
N LEU A 148 0.62 4.44 5.34
CA LEU A 148 -0.54 3.60 5.03
C LEU A 148 -0.32 2.85 3.70
N LEU A 149 -1.33 2.09 3.26
CA LEU A 149 -1.21 1.13 2.16
C LEU A 149 -1.19 1.77 0.77
N ASP A 150 -2.08 2.73 0.52
CA ASP A 150 -2.19 3.52 -0.71
C ASP A 150 -3.04 4.77 -0.45
N GLU A 151 -3.14 5.68 -1.42
CA GLU A 151 -3.90 6.93 -1.28
C GLU A 151 -5.40 6.68 -1.03
N ALA A 152 -5.99 5.70 -1.71
CA ALA A 152 -7.42 5.44 -1.65
C ALA A 152 -7.86 4.92 -0.26
N THR A 153 -7.06 4.03 0.32
CA THR A 153 -7.23 3.54 1.69
C THR A 153 -6.89 4.63 2.71
N ALA A 154 -5.89 5.47 2.48
CA ALA A 154 -5.60 6.63 3.34
C ALA A 154 -6.77 7.63 3.37
N ALA A 155 -7.43 7.87 2.25
CA ALA A 155 -8.64 8.68 2.16
C ALA A 155 -9.81 8.08 2.96
N ALA A 156 -9.99 6.76 2.88
CA ALA A 156 -10.98 6.08 3.72
C ALA A 156 -10.64 6.19 5.21
N GLU A 157 -9.37 6.08 5.60
CA GLU A 157 -8.94 6.27 6.98
C GLU A 157 -9.14 7.72 7.46
N ALA A 158 -9.00 8.71 6.57
CA ALA A 158 -9.31 10.11 6.90
C ALA A 158 -10.80 10.28 7.23
N MET A 159 -11.68 9.62 6.49
CA MET A 159 -13.12 9.61 6.79
C MET A 159 -13.41 8.96 8.16
N THR A 160 -12.80 7.81 8.48
CA THR A 160 -13.03 7.17 9.79
C THR A 160 -12.49 8.01 10.94
N MET A 161 -11.33 8.64 10.75
CA MET A 161 -10.72 9.54 11.72
C MET A 161 -11.54 10.81 11.91
N ALA A 162 -12.03 11.41 10.82
CA ALA A 162 -12.93 12.56 10.85
C ALA A 162 -14.17 12.25 11.68
N ARG A 163 -14.78 11.07 11.52
CA ARG A 163 -15.92 10.65 12.35
C ARG A 163 -15.59 10.60 13.84
N ARG A 164 -14.41 10.11 14.21
CA ARG A 164 -13.96 10.03 15.62
C ARG A 164 -13.63 11.39 16.23
N ALA A 165 -13.14 12.32 15.41
CA ALA A 165 -12.67 13.63 15.86
C ALA A 165 -13.72 14.75 15.74
N SER A 166 -14.71 14.60 14.87
CA SER A 166 -15.74 15.60 14.60
C SER A 166 -16.68 15.81 15.77
N LYS A 167 -17.16 17.06 15.91
CA LYS A 167 -18.22 17.43 16.86
C LYS A 167 -19.60 17.48 16.21
N SER A 168 -19.67 17.34 14.89
CA SER A 168 -20.91 17.35 14.12
C SER A 168 -21.75 16.11 14.44
N LYS A 169 -23.08 16.30 14.50
CA LYS A 169 -24.05 15.22 14.66
C LYS A 169 -24.45 14.58 13.32
N SER A 170 -24.12 15.22 12.19
CA SER A 170 -24.44 14.71 10.86
C SER A 170 -23.81 13.32 10.65
N ASN A 171 -24.50 12.46 9.90
CA ASN A 171 -23.96 11.16 9.46
C ASN A 171 -23.36 11.24 8.04
N ALA A 172 -23.40 12.42 7.43
CA ALA A 172 -22.90 12.64 6.08
C ALA A 172 -21.42 13.04 6.07
N PHE A 173 -20.69 12.52 5.09
CA PHE A 173 -19.32 12.87 4.75
C PHE A 173 -19.30 13.42 3.32
N PHE A 174 -18.70 14.60 3.14
CA PHE A 174 -18.56 15.20 1.82
C PHE A 174 -17.31 14.66 1.12
N VAL A 175 -17.42 14.41 -0.18
CA VAL A 175 -16.27 14.08 -1.02
C VAL A 175 -16.29 14.93 -2.29
N ASP A 176 -15.18 15.60 -2.58
CA ASP A 176 -15.01 16.32 -3.84
C ASP A 176 -15.10 15.35 -5.02
N ALA A 177 -16.01 15.64 -5.96
CA ALA A 177 -16.18 14.88 -7.19
C ALA A 177 -14.93 14.90 -8.08
N ALA A 178 -14.02 15.86 -7.85
CA ALA A 178 -12.74 15.92 -8.53
C ALA A 178 -11.62 15.13 -7.83
N CYS A 179 -11.90 14.37 -6.77
CA CYS A 179 -10.97 13.35 -6.28
C CYS A 179 -10.70 12.28 -7.35
N PHE A 180 -9.59 11.53 -7.23
CA PHE A 180 -9.34 10.44 -8.17
C PHE A 180 -10.44 9.35 -8.11
N PRO A 181 -10.88 8.79 -9.25
CA PRO A 181 -11.98 7.81 -9.29
C PRO A 181 -11.77 6.60 -8.38
N GLN A 182 -10.54 6.05 -8.32
CA GLN A 182 -10.22 4.92 -7.45
C GLN A 182 -10.26 5.29 -5.96
N THR A 183 -9.92 6.54 -5.62
CA THR A 183 -10.06 7.08 -4.26
C THR A 183 -11.53 7.15 -3.87
N LEU A 184 -12.38 7.68 -4.77
CA LEU A 184 -13.83 7.72 -4.58
C LEU A 184 -14.43 6.33 -4.37
N ASP A 185 -14.01 5.33 -5.14
CA ASP A 185 -14.58 3.98 -5.07
C ASP A 185 -14.25 3.27 -3.74
N VAL A 186 -13.02 3.41 -3.25
CA VAL A 186 -12.62 2.87 -1.94
C VAL A 186 -13.33 3.60 -0.80
N VAL A 187 -13.42 4.93 -0.85
CA VAL A 187 -14.18 5.72 0.15
C VAL A 187 -15.65 5.32 0.16
N LYS A 188 -16.26 5.16 -1.02
CA LYS A 188 -17.64 4.69 -1.17
C LYS A 188 -17.88 3.32 -0.56
N THR A 189 -16.99 2.38 -0.87
CA THR A 189 -17.07 1.02 -0.30
C THR A 189 -16.97 1.08 1.22
N ARG A 190 -15.98 1.79 1.75
CA ARG A 190 -15.78 1.93 3.20
C ARG A 190 -16.96 2.60 3.90
N ALA A 191 -17.47 3.69 3.35
CA ALA A 191 -18.59 4.43 3.92
C ALA A 191 -19.85 3.57 4.06
N GLY A 192 -20.16 2.77 3.03
CA GLY A 192 -21.30 1.86 3.05
C GLY A 192 -21.27 0.86 4.20
N TRP A 193 -20.09 0.32 4.54
CA TRP A 193 -19.95 -0.64 5.65
C TRP A 193 -19.93 0.01 7.03
N PHE A 194 -19.55 1.28 7.12
CA PHE A 194 -19.72 2.07 8.36
C PHE A 194 -21.13 2.66 8.51
N GLY A 195 -21.96 2.59 7.46
CA GLY A 195 -23.27 3.23 7.44
C GLY A 195 -23.21 4.75 7.35
N TYR A 196 -22.12 5.33 6.81
CA TYR A 196 -22.02 6.77 6.57
C TYR A 196 -22.73 7.15 5.27
N GLU A 197 -23.40 8.29 5.29
CA GLU A 197 -23.94 8.90 4.06
C GLU A 197 -22.81 9.61 3.32
N LEU A 198 -22.72 9.43 2.00
CA LEU A 198 -21.75 10.13 1.17
C LEU A 198 -22.43 11.16 0.28
N ILE A 199 -21.97 12.40 0.38
CA ILE A 199 -22.35 13.49 -0.52
C ILE A 199 -21.17 13.73 -1.45
N VAL A 200 -21.34 13.42 -2.73
CA VAL A 200 -20.32 13.66 -3.77
C VAL A 200 -20.71 14.87 -4.59
N GLY A 201 -19.86 15.88 -4.63
CA GLY A 201 -20.14 17.12 -5.36
C GLY A 201 -18.90 17.98 -5.57
N PRO A 202 -19.02 19.11 -6.28
CA PRO A 202 -17.90 20.04 -6.45
C PRO A 202 -17.41 20.59 -5.10
N ALA A 203 -16.10 20.71 -4.89
CA ALA A 203 -15.52 21.25 -3.65
C ALA A 203 -16.17 22.57 -3.16
N ALA A 204 -16.59 23.45 -4.09
CA ALA A 204 -17.24 24.73 -3.78
C ALA A 204 -18.61 24.60 -3.08
N ASP A 205 -19.25 23.43 -3.17
CA ASP A 205 -20.53 23.13 -2.52
C ASP A 205 -20.35 22.47 -1.16
N ALA A 206 -19.13 22.10 -0.76
CA ALA A 206 -18.86 21.37 0.48
C ALA A 206 -19.37 22.11 1.72
N SER A 207 -19.12 23.43 1.80
CA SER A 207 -19.53 24.26 2.95
C SER A 207 -21.04 24.52 3.03
N LYS A 208 -21.81 24.15 1.99
CA LYS A 208 -23.27 24.24 1.98
C LYS A 208 -23.95 23.02 2.59
N GLN A 209 -23.19 21.99 2.92
CA GLN A 209 -23.69 20.72 3.43
C GLN A 209 -23.45 20.60 4.95
N GLU A 210 -24.38 19.96 5.65
CA GLU A 210 -24.17 19.56 7.04
C GLU A 210 -23.46 18.21 7.08
N VAL A 211 -22.14 18.21 7.31
CA VAL A 211 -21.30 17.01 7.29
C VAL A 211 -20.43 16.89 8.53
N PHE A 212 -20.00 15.67 8.87
CA PHE A 212 -19.03 15.47 9.94
C PHE A 212 -17.59 15.63 9.48
N GLY A 213 -17.35 15.41 8.18
CA GLY A 213 -16.05 15.54 7.56
C GLY A 213 -16.17 15.81 6.07
N ALA A 214 -15.09 16.32 5.49
CA ALA A 214 -15.00 16.54 4.05
C ALA A 214 -13.62 16.11 3.53
N LEU A 215 -13.61 15.33 2.44
CA LEU A 215 -12.41 15.03 1.66
C LEU A 215 -12.37 15.89 0.40
N LEU A 216 -11.36 16.73 0.30
CA LEU A 216 -11.08 17.60 -0.85
C LEU A 216 -9.76 17.16 -1.49
N GLN A 217 -9.49 17.54 -2.75
CA GLN A 217 -8.23 17.22 -3.41
C GLN A 217 -7.62 18.44 -4.11
N THR A 218 -6.31 18.67 -3.95
CA THR A 218 -5.56 19.70 -4.69
C THR A 218 -4.07 19.33 -4.80
N PRO A 219 -3.48 19.25 -6.00
CA PRO A 219 -4.14 19.29 -7.32
C PRO A 219 -5.14 18.14 -7.49
N ASN A 220 -6.28 18.41 -8.12
CA ASN A 220 -7.36 17.43 -8.28
C ASN A 220 -7.24 16.59 -9.56
N ALA A 221 -8.18 15.67 -9.79
CA ALA A 221 -8.19 14.81 -10.98
C ALA A 221 -8.32 15.56 -12.32
N ASN A 222 -8.67 16.85 -12.31
CA ASN A 222 -8.69 17.70 -13.50
C ASN A 222 -7.37 18.47 -13.70
N GLY A 223 -6.38 18.25 -12.82
CA GLY A 223 -5.13 18.99 -12.76
C GLY A 223 -5.24 20.36 -12.11
N GLU A 224 -6.43 20.74 -11.61
CA GLU A 224 -6.66 22.07 -11.05
C GLU A 224 -6.00 22.21 -9.67
N CYS A 225 -5.22 23.27 -9.52
CA CYS A 225 -4.68 23.76 -8.26
C CYS A 225 -5.62 24.82 -7.68
N VAL A 226 -6.42 24.40 -6.70
CA VAL A 226 -7.38 25.24 -6.01
C VAL A 226 -6.84 25.61 -4.63
N ASP A 227 -6.89 26.90 -4.29
CA ASP A 227 -6.69 27.33 -2.91
C ASP A 227 -7.97 27.03 -2.11
N LEU A 228 -7.87 26.08 -1.18
CA LEU A 228 -9.00 25.59 -0.41
C LEU A 228 -9.21 26.37 0.90
N THR A 229 -8.42 27.42 1.17
CA THR A 229 -8.42 28.16 2.45
C THR A 229 -9.82 28.59 2.88
N ASP A 230 -10.58 29.23 1.99
CA ASP A 230 -11.91 29.75 2.33
C ASP A 230 -12.94 28.62 2.53
N ILE A 231 -12.88 27.57 1.71
CA ILE A 231 -13.76 26.39 1.81
C ILE A 231 -13.51 25.68 3.15
N VAL A 232 -12.24 25.46 3.49
CA VAL A 232 -11.83 24.83 4.75
C VAL A 232 -12.26 25.69 5.94
N ALA A 233 -12.05 27.01 5.89
CA ALA A 233 -12.48 27.91 6.95
C ALA A 233 -13.99 27.84 7.22
N GLN A 234 -14.81 27.83 6.16
CA GLN A 234 -16.27 27.72 6.27
C GLN A 234 -16.72 26.37 6.83
N LEU A 235 -16.14 25.26 6.35
CA LEU A 235 -16.45 23.92 6.86
C LEU A 235 -16.17 23.84 8.36
N LYS A 236 -15.07 24.40 8.83
CA LYS A 236 -14.68 24.33 10.25
C LYS A 236 -15.61 25.09 11.18
N VAL A 237 -16.36 26.09 10.71
CA VAL A 237 -17.40 26.77 11.52
C VAL A 237 -18.48 25.77 11.98
N SER A 238 -18.76 24.74 11.19
CA SER A 238 -19.74 23.69 11.52
C SER A 238 -19.20 22.56 12.41
N GLY A 239 -17.93 22.62 12.82
CA GLY A 239 -17.27 21.54 13.59
C GLY A 239 -16.89 20.31 12.75
N CYS A 240 -16.91 20.44 11.41
CA CYS A 240 -16.45 19.44 10.45
C CYS A 240 -14.92 19.28 10.50
N ILE A 241 -14.45 18.04 10.31
CA ILE A 241 -13.02 17.73 10.12
C ILE A 241 -12.68 17.69 8.63
N THR A 242 -11.69 18.47 8.22
CA THR A 242 -11.31 18.65 6.81
C THR A 242 -10.07 17.83 6.46
N ALA A 243 -10.16 17.03 5.40
CA ALA A 243 -9.07 16.24 4.86
C ALA A 243 -8.74 16.68 3.43
N VAL A 244 -7.46 16.84 3.12
CA VAL A 244 -6.99 17.21 1.78
C VAL A 244 -6.09 16.10 1.23
N ALA A 245 -6.56 15.43 0.18
CA ALA A 245 -5.71 14.60 -0.68
C ALA A 245 -4.83 15.50 -1.55
N THR A 246 -3.53 15.20 -1.63
CA THR A 246 -2.56 16.08 -2.28
C THR A 246 -1.31 15.31 -2.73
N ASP A 247 -0.40 16.01 -3.41
CA ASP A 247 0.81 15.46 -4.01
C ASP A 247 2.06 16.12 -3.39
N LEU A 248 2.95 15.31 -2.81
CA LEU A 248 4.16 15.82 -2.15
C LEU A 248 5.08 16.64 -3.07
N MET A 249 5.15 16.30 -4.36
CA MET A 249 5.95 17.04 -5.34
C MET A 249 5.31 18.39 -5.66
N ALA A 250 3.99 18.44 -5.80
CA ALA A 250 3.26 19.70 -5.98
C ALA A 250 3.44 20.61 -4.75
N LEU A 251 3.40 20.03 -3.54
CA LEU A 251 3.60 20.76 -2.27
C LEU A 251 5.02 21.30 -2.08
N VAL A 252 6.01 20.90 -2.88
CA VAL A 252 7.31 21.58 -2.89
C VAL A 252 7.15 23.05 -3.31
N LEU A 253 6.18 23.35 -4.18
CA LEU A 253 5.90 24.70 -4.69
C LEU A 253 4.62 25.32 -4.10
N LEU A 254 3.57 24.53 -3.89
CA LEU A 254 2.25 25.03 -3.50
C LEU A 254 2.10 25.27 -1.99
N LYS A 255 1.25 26.24 -1.63
CA LYS A 255 0.76 26.44 -0.26
C LYS A 255 0.29 25.10 0.32
N SER A 256 0.75 24.77 1.52
CA SER A 256 0.48 23.48 2.14
C SER A 256 -0.96 23.36 2.69
N PRO A 257 -1.53 22.15 2.80
CA PRO A 257 -2.85 21.97 3.41
C PRO A 257 -2.94 22.51 4.85
N GLY A 258 -1.86 22.40 5.64
CA GLY A 258 -1.79 22.96 6.98
C GLY A 258 -1.90 24.48 6.97
N ALA A 259 -1.23 25.15 6.03
CA ALA A 259 -1.35 26.60 5.83
C ALA A 259 -2.72 27.03 5.27
N MET A 260 -3.47 26.12 4.64
CA MET A 260 -4.89 26.32 4.27
C MET A 260 -5.85 26.06 5.44
N GLY A 261 -5.34 25.58 6.58
CA GLY A 261 -6.11 25.34 7.80
C GLY A 261 -6.75 23.95 7.91
N ALA A 262 -6.38 23.02 7.03
CA ALA A 262 -6.91 21.66 7.03
C ALA A 262 -6.55 20.89 8.32
N ASP A 263 -7.29 19.84 8.62
CA ASP A 263 -7.07 19.01 9.82
C ASP A 263 -6.27 17.75 9.50
N ILE A 264 -6.42 17.24 8.27
CA ILE A 264 -5.74 16.04 7.75
C ILE A 264 -5.18 16.33 6.35
N ALA A 265 -3.97 15.83 6.05
CA ALA A 265 -3.38 15.78 4.72
C ALA A 265 -2.96 14.34 4.39
N LEU A 266 -3.25 13.89 3.17
CA LEU A 266 -2.96 12.52 2.73
C LEU A 266 -2.62 12.46 1.24
N GLY A 267 -2.05 11.34 0.80
CA GLY A 267 -1.71 11.10 -0.59
C GLY A 267 -0.69 9.98 -0.74
N SER A 268 -0.20 9.79 -1.96
CA SER A 268 0.91 8.87 -2.25
C SER A 268 2.28 9.55 -2.15
N SER A 269 3.28 8.85 -1.61
CA SER A 269 4.69 9.26 -1.70
C SER A 269 5.43 8.62 -2.89
N GLN A 270 4.71 8.00 -3.83
CA GLN A 270 5.29 7.21 -4.93
C GLN A 270 6.31 8.00 -5.76
N ARG A 271 5.95 9.19 -6.23
CA ARG A 271 6.82 10.00 -7.11
C ARG A 271 8.05 10.60 -6.44
N PHE A 272 8.33 10.21 -5.18
CA PHE A 272 9.60 10.44 -4.51
C PHE A 272 10.48 9.20 -4.68
N GLY A 273 10.81 8.89 -5.94
CA GLY A 273 11.76 7.85 -6.28
C GLY A 273 11.28 6.41 -6.12
N VAL A 274 9.98 6.13 -6.03
CA VAL A 274 9.46 4.75 -6.02
C VAL A 274 8.86 4.41 -7.40
N PRO A 275 9.24 3.29 -8.05
CA PRO A 275 8.66 2.89 -9.35
C PRO A 275 7.14 2.73 -9.29
N MET A 276 6.43 2.96 -10.41
CA MET A 276 4.96 2.83 -10.47
C MET A 276 4.49 1.40 -10.21
N GLY A 277 5.27 0.39 -10.60
CA GLY A 277 5.07 -1.02 -10.25
C GLY A 277 3.70 -1.59 -10.65
N PHE A 278 3.08 -1.04 -11.70
CA PHE A 278 1.71 -1.38 -12.10
C PHE A 278 0.68 -1.29 -10.96
N GLY A 279 0.89 -0.35 -10.03
CA GLY A 279 -0.02 -0.05 -8.93
C GLY A 279 0.62 -0.05 -7.55
N GLY A 280 1.80 -0.65 -7.38
CA GLY A 280 2.49 -0.66 -6.10
C GLY A 280 3.71 -1.59 -6.04
N PRO A 281 4.34 -1.70 -4.86
CA PRO A 281 3.91 -1.07 -3.61
C PRO A 281 4.34 0.40 -3.49
N HIS A 282 3.52 1.24 -2.83
CA HIS A 282 3.83 2.64 -2.54
C HIS A 282 3.39 3.00 -1.12
N ALA A 283 4.19 3.81 -0.41
CA ALA A 283 3.74 4.33 0.87
C ALA A 283 2.75 5.48 0.67
N ALA A 284 1.56 5.36 1.26
CA ALA A 284 0.70 6.52 1.45
C ALA A 284 1.18 7.33 2.66
N PHE A 285 1.19 8.65 2.54
CA PHE A 285 1.38 9.53 3.67
C PHE A 285 0.03 9.91 4.29
N PHE A 286 0.05 10.09 5.60
CA PHE A 286 -1.10 10.54 6.37
C PHE A 286 -0.60 11.43 7.51
N ALA A 287 -1.01 12.69 7.48
CA ALA A 287 -0.62 13.70 8.46
C ALA A 287 -1.82 14.46 8.99
N THR A 288 -1.69 14.97 10.21
CA THR A 288 -2.77 15.61 10.96
C THR A 288 -2.19 16.61 11.97
N LYS A 289 -3.07 17.38 12.60
CA LYS A 289 -2.77 18.08 13.86
C LYS A 289 -2.47 17.12 15.02
N ASP A 290 -1.62 17.55 15.95
CA ASP A 290 -1.21 16.78 17.13
C ASP A 290 -2.40 16.46 18.05
N GLU A 291 -3.40 17.35 18.12
CA GLU A 291 -4.61 17.15 18.93
C GLU A 291 -5.37 15.86 18.55
N HIS A 292 -5.24 15.39 17.30
CA HIS A 292 -5.89 14.18 16.82
C HIS A 292 -5.02 12.92 16.87
N LYS A 293 -3.81 12.97 17.45
CA LYS A 293 -2.84 11.84 17.47
C LYS A 293 -3.38 10.52 18.02
N ARG A 294 -4.39 10.57 18.89
CA ARG A 294 -5.05 9.38 19.45
C ARG A 294 -6.00 8.67 18.46
N ALA A 295 -6.42 9.35 17.39
CA ALA A 295 -7.35 8.84 16.38
C ALA A 295 -6.68 8.37 15.08
N VAL A 296 -5.37 8.63 14.92
CA VAL A 296 -4.58 8.28 13.74
C VAL A 296 -4.45 6.77 13.57
N ALA A 297 -4.58 6.31 12.33
CA ALA A 297 -4.35 4.93 11.91
C ALA A 297 -2.86 4.64 11.66
N GLY A 298 -2.46 3.38 11.87
CA GLY A 298 -1.09 2.93 11.63
C GLY A 298 -0.08 3.35 12.70
N ARG A 299 1.18 2.99 12.43
CA ARG A 299 2.32 3.17 13.34
C ARG A 299 2.79 4.62 13.34
N ILE A 300 3.36 5.07 14.46
CA ILE A 300 4.01 6.39 14.58
C ILE A 300 5.36 6.16 15.23
N ILE A 301 6.44 6.68 14.65
CA ILE A 301 7.77 6.68 15.26
C ILE A 301 7.90 7.92 16.13
N GLY A 302 8.33 7.71 17.37
CA GLY A 302 8.56 8.75 18.36
C GLY A 302 9.99 8.75 18.88
N VAL A 303 10.44 9.94 19.28
CA VAL A 303 11.69 10.15 20.00
C VAL A 303 11.48 9.85 21.49
N SER A 304 12.41 9.12 22.08
CA SER A 304 12.44 8.75 23.50
C SER A 304 13.89 8.76 24.01
N ILE A 305 14.11 8.16 25.19
CA ILE A 305 15.43 8.02 25.81
C ILE A 305 15.70 6.56 26.20
N ASP A 306 16.95 6.11 26.07
CA ASP A 306 17.40 4.81 26.57
C ASP A 306 17.68 4.83 28.08
N ALA A 307 18.01 3.67 28.66
CA ALA A 307 18.34 3.53 30.08
C ALA A 307 19.59 4.33 30.53
N ARG A 308 20.38 4.87 29.59
CA ARG A 308 21.56 5.71 29.85
C ARG A 308 21.28 7.19 29.57
N GLY A 309 20.03 7.57 29.32
CA GLY A 309 19.62 8.94 29.03
C GLY A 309 19.94 9.42 27.61
N LYS A 310 20.35 8.52 26.70
CA LYS A 310 20.62 8.89 25.30
C LYS A 310 19.33 8.90 24.48
N ARG A 311 19.22 9.83 23.53
CA ARG A 311 18.12 9.86 22.56
C ARG A 311 18.03 8.53 21.80
N ALA A 312 16.84 7.93 21.80
CA ALA A 312 16.53 6.69 21.09
C ALA A 312 15.14 6.78 20.42
N LEU A 313 14.89 5.96 19.41
CA LEU A 313 13.62 5.94 18.67
C LEU A 313 12.82 4.68 19.01
N ARG A 314 11.49 4.76 18.95
CA ARG A 314 10.60 3.60 19.09
C ARG A 314 9.25 3.85 18.43
N MET A 315 8.45 2.80 18.27
CA MET A 315 7.02 2.97 17.98
C MET A 315 6.31 3.59 19.18
N ALA A 316 5.50 4.62 18.93
CA ALA A 316 4.79 5.41 19.91
C ALA A 316 3.26 5.24 19.82
N LEU A 317 2.59 5.42 20.96
CA LEU A 317 1.12 5.34 21.06
C LEU A 317 0.55 4.02 20.50
N GLN A 318 1.23 2.90 20.74
CA GLN A 318 0.89 1.58 20.18
C GLN A 318 -0.48 1.06 20.63
N THR A 319 -1.03 1.59 21.72
CA THR A 319 -2.38 1.23 22.18
C THR A 319 -3.47 1.57 21.17
N ARG A 320 -3.19 2.36 20.12
CA ARG A 320 -4.15 2.61 19.02
C ARG A 320 -4.31 1.41 18.07
N GLU A 321 -3.32 0.52 18.04
CA GLU A 321 -3.16 -0.50 17.01
C GLU A 321 -3.87 -1.81 17.35
N GLN A 322 -4.18 -2.59 16.32
CA GLN A 322 -4.96 -3.83 16.38
C GLN A 322 -4.43 -4.86 17.39
N HIS A 323 -3.12 -4.96 17.57
CA HIS A 323 -2.50 -5.97 18.43
C HIS A 323 -2.73 -5.71 19.93
N ILE A 324 -3.16 -4.49 20.31
CA ILE A 324 -3.52 -4.15 21.69
C ILE A 324 -5.04 -3.96 21.82
N ARG A 325 -5.66 -3.20 20.90
CA ARG A 325 -7.07 -2.80 21.04
C ARG A 325 -8.07 -3.67 20.29
N ARG A 326 -7.63 -4.62 19.45
CA ARG A 326 -8.48 -5.57 18.72
C ARG A 326 -9.63 -4.84 18.01
N GLU A 327 -10.89 -5.19 18.28
CA GLU A 327 -12.07 -4.52 17.71
C GLU A 327 -12.07 -3.00 17.95
N LYS A 328 -11.59 -2.54 19.11
CA LYS A 328 -11.55 -1.12 19.48
C LYS A 328 -10.38 -0.35 18.85
N ALA A 329 -9.59 -0.96 17.98
CA ALA A 329 -8.49 -0.29 17.29
C ALA A 329 -9.02 0.79 16.32
N ASN A 330 -8.16 1.74 15.97
CA ASN A 330 -8.56 2.83 15.06
C ASN A 330 -8.68 2.37 13.60
N SER A 331 -8.03 1.25 13.25
CA SER A 331 -7.92 0.64 11.93
C SER A 331 -7.49 -0.81 12.09
N ASN A 332 -7.75 -1.65 11.10
CA ASN A 332 -7.26 -3.03 11.05
C ASN A 332 -5.82 -3.13 10.47
N ILE A 333 -5.19 -2.04 10.05
CA ILE A 333 -3.85 -2.08 9.43
C ILE A 333 -2.80 -2.69 10.38
N CYS A 334 -1.95 -3.57 9.84
CA CYS A 334 -0.84 -4.21 10.57
C CYS A 334 0.48 -4.08 9.80
N THR A 335 0.59 -4.77 8.66
CA THR A 335 1.63 -4.52 7.66
C THR A 335 1.28 -3.24 6.92
N SER A 336 2.25 -2.34 6.79
CA SER A 336 2.17 -1.12 5.98
C SER A 336 3.30 -1.12 4.94
N GLN A 337 3.76 0.06 4.50
CA GLN A 337 4.67 0.21 3.36
C GLN A 337 6.02 0.78 3.79
N VAL A 338 6.62 0.20 4.83
CA VAL A 338 7.82 0.72 5.51
C VAL A 338 9.02 0.89 4.57
N LEU A 339 9.33 -0.10 3.75
CA LEU A 339 10.48 -0.03 2.83
C LEU A 339 10.32 1.14 1.83
N LEU A 340 9.10 1.35 1.35
CA LEU A 340 8.79 2.38 0.37
C LEU A 340 8.73 3.78 1.00
N ALA A 341 8.26 3.88 2.25
CA ALA A 341 8.34 5.10 3.04
C ALA A 341 9.81 5.50 3.29
N ASN A 342 10.67 4.51 3.58
CA ASN A 342 12.11 4.75 3.72
C ASN A 342 12.73 5.26 2.40
N ILE A 343 12.39 4.65 1.26
CA ILE A 343 12.87 5.11 -0.06
C ILE A 343 12.43 6.55 -0.32
N ALA A 344 11.16 6.90 -0.08
CA ALA A 344 10.66 8.26 -0.26
C ALA A 344 11.35 9.28 0.68
N GLY A 345 11.57 8.91 1.96
CA GLY A 345 12.32 9.73 2.90
C GLY A 345 13.79 9.91 2.47
N MET A 346 14.42 8.84 1.96
CA MET A 346 15.79 8.86 1.44
C MET A 346 15.93 9.68 0.15
N TYR A 347 14.90 9.67 -0.71
CA TYR A 347 14.81 10.53 -1.88
C TYR A 347 14.83 12.01 -1.47
N ALA A 348 14.02 12.39 -0.48
CA ALA A 348 14.03 13.74 0.06
C ALA A 348 15.36 14.11 0.76
N VAL A 349 15.99 13.17 1.47
CA VAL A 349 17.34 13.38 2.05
C VAL A 349 18.39 13.63 0.98
N TYR A 350 18.35 12.87 -0.12
CA TYR A 350 19.34 12.95 -1.19
C TYR A 350 19.22 14.23 -2.02
N HIS A 351 18.00 14.62 -2.38
CA HIS A 351 17.76 15.83 -3.16
C HIS A 351 17.76 17.11 -2.31
N GLY A 352 17.33 17.02 -1.05
CA GLY A 352 17.13 18.17 -0.18
C GLY A 352 16.10 19.18 -0.71
N PRO A 353 15.89 20.29 0.00
CA PRO A 353 14.90 21.29 -0.39
C PRO A 353 15.18 21.91 -1.77
N GLN A 354 16.45 22.16 -2.12
CA GLN A 354 16.81 22.80 -3.38
C GLN A 354 16.68 21.85 -4.58
N GLY A 355 17.10 20.59 -4.43
CA GLY A 355 16.95 19.59 -5.48
C GLY A 355 15.48 19.33 -5.79
N LEU A 356 14.65 19.17 -4.75
CA LEU A 356 13.21 19.01 -4.92
C LEU A 356 12.57 20.23 -5.58
N LYS A 357 12.93 21.47 -5.19
CA LYS A 357 12.45 22.69 -5.86
C LYS A 357 12.83 22.73 -7.33
N THR A 358 14.01 22.24 -7.67
CA THR A 358 14.47 22.15 -9.07
C THR A 358 13.64 21.14 -9.86
N ILE A 359 13.37 19.96 -9.28
CA ILE A 359 12.55 18.92 -9.89
C ILE A 359 11.11 19.42 -10.09
N ALA A 360 10.46 19.89 -9.03
CA ALA A 360 9.09 20.40 -9.08
C ALA A 360 8.96 21.59 -10.04
N GLY A 361 9.91 22.53 -10.00
CA GLY A 361 9.96 23.68 -10.91
C GLY A 361 10.13 23.27 -12.38
N ARG A 362 10.94 22.25 -12.67
CA ARG A 362 11.09 21.71 -14.03
C ARG A 362 9.79 21.09 -14.53
N ILE A 363 9.15 20.24 -13.72
CA ILE A 363 7.87 19.59 -14.07
C ILE A 363 6.81 20.66 -14.36
N HIS A 364 6.68 21.64 -13.46
CA HIS A 364 5.73 22.74 -13.62
C HIS A 364 6.01 23.57 -14.87
N ARG A 365 7.28 23.94 -15.11
CA ARG A 365 7.68 24.72 -16.28
C ARG A 365 7.41 23.98 -17.59
N LEU A 366 7.74 22.69 -17.68
CA LEU A 366 7.45 21.86 -18.86
C LEU A 366 5.95 21.79 -19.15
N THR A 367 5.13 21.72 -18.10
CA THR A 367 3.67 21.74 -18.21
C THR A 367 3.17 23.10 -18.71
N GLY A 368 3.76 24.19 -18.23
CA GLY A 368 3.50 25.54 -18.74
C GLY A 368 3.88 25.71 -20.22
N ILE A 369 5.02 25.15 -20.65
CA ILE A 369 5.46 25.13 -22.05
C ILE A 369 4.44 24.38 -22.92
N LEU A 370 4.01 23.20 -22.47
CA LEU A 370 2.99 22.41 -23.14
C LEU A 370 1.68 23.21 -23.28
N ALA A 371 1.18 23.79 -22.18
CA ALA A 371 -0.02 24.61 -22.19
C ALA A 371 0.10 25.81 -23.13
N ALA A 372 1.24 26.51 -23.11
CA ALA A 372 1.49 27.67 -23.96
C ALA A 372 1.51 27.29 -25.46
N GLY A 373 2.15 26.16 -25.79
CA GLY A 373 2.21 25.65 -27.16
C GLY A 373 0.84 25.23 -27.70
N LEU A 374 0.06 24.53 -26.87
CA LEU A 374 -1.31 24.14 -27.21
C LEU A 374 -2.21 25.36 -27.43
N LYS A 375 -2.19 26.33 -26.50
CA LYS A 375 -2.96 27.59 -26.63
C LYS A 375 -2.55 28.38 -27.87
N ALA A 376 -1.26 28.46 -28.17
CA ALA A 376 -0.76 29.15 -29.37
C ALA A 376 -1.21 28.49 -30.69
N ALA A 377 -1.47 27.17 -30.66
CA ALA A 377 -2.00 26.42 -31.79
C ALA A 377 -3.53 26.45 -31.89
N GLY A 378 -4.23 27.08 -30.94
CA GLY A 378 -5.69 27.12 -30.88
C GLY A 378 -6.34 25.90 -30.22
N VAL A 379 -5.56 25.03 -29.58
CA VAL A 379 -6.09 23.90 -28.80
C VAL A 379 -6.59 24.41 -27.45
N LYS A 380 -7.81 24.05 -27.09
CA LYS A 380 -8.43 24.50 -25.85
C LYS A 380 -7.89 23.71 -24.65
N VAL A 381 -7.18 24.41 -23.77
CA VAL A 381 -6.72 23.89 -22.47
C VAL A 381 -7.79 24.24 -21.44
N LEU A 382 -8.41 23.22 -20.84
CA LEU A 382 -9.51 23.35 -19.89
C LEU A 382 -9.01 23.69 -18.50
N THR A 383 -7.87 23.12 -18.10
CA THR A 383 -7.23 23.39 -16.81
C THR A 383 -6.72 24.82 -16.75
N GLN A 384 -7.11 25.57 -15.72
CA GLN A 384 -6.76 26.98 -15.55
C GLN A 384 -5.50 27.16 -14.73
N ARG A 385 -5.35 26.40 -13.64
CA ARG A 385 -4.17 26.46 -12.76
C ARG A 385 -3.64 25.06 -12.55
N TRP A 386 -2.40 24.80 -12.94
CA TRP A 386 -1.84 23.47 -12.95
C TRP A 386 -0.49 23.43 -12.24
N PHE A 387 -0.23 22.30 -11.59
CA PHE A 387 1.14 21.90 -11.28
C PHE A 387 1.73 21.19 -12.50
N ASP A 388 1.28 19.97 -12.77
CA ASP A 388 1.85 19.08 -13.79
C ASP A 388 0.83 18.48 -14.78
N THR A 389 -0.46 18.74 -14.56
CA THR A 389 -1.55 18.04 -15.25
C THR A 389 -2.45 19.02 -15.99
N LEU A 390 -2.75 18.71 -17.26
CA LEU A 390 -3.66 19.47 -18.11
C LEU A 390 -4.79 18.58 -18.63
N GLN A 391 -6.01 19.10 -18.65
CA GLN A 391 -7.09 18.62 -19.51
C GLN A 391 -7.16 19.46 -20.77
N VAL A 392 -7.20 18.80 -21.93
CA VAL A 392 -7.10 19.44 -23.24
C VAL A 392 -8.16 18.86 -24.18
N GLU A 393 -8.82 19.71 -24.97
CA GLU A 393 -9.75 19.25 -26.01
C GLU A 393 -8.96 18.78 -27.23
N THR A 394 -8.78 17.47 -27.35
CA THR A 394 -8.09 16.83 -28.46
C THR A 394 -8.51 15.37 -28.58
N THR A 395 -8.56 14.87 -29.81
CA THR A 395 -8.70 13.45 -30.14
C THR A 395 -7.41 12.84 -30.67
N ALA A 396 -6.34 13.63 -30.78
CA ALA A 396 -5.09 13.19 -31.36
C ALA A 396 -4.45 12.07 -30.52
N GLU A 397 -4.02 11.01 -31.20
CA GLU A 397 -3.13 10.02 -30.61
C GLU A 397 -1.71 10.58 -30.57
N VAL A 398 -0.97 10.26 -29.51
CA VAL A 398 0.42 10.68 -29.35
C VAL A 398 1.30 9.41 -29.34
N PRO A 399 1.89 9.04 -30.49
CA PRO A 399 2.68 7.81 -30.60
C PRO A 399 3.79 7.73 -29.54
N GLY A 400 3.86 6.59 -28.84
CA GLY A 400 4.84 6.36 -27.76
C GLY A 400 4.41 6.82 -26.37
N TYR A 401 3.25 7.49 -26.25
CA TYR A 401 2.73 8.00 -24.99
C TYR A 401 1.34 7.44 -24.68
N ASN A 402 1.04 7.25 -23.40
CA ASN A 402 -0.33 7.03 -22.95
C ASN A 402 -0.87 8.33 -22.36
N LEU A 403 -1.99 8.83 -22.88
CA LEU A 403 -2.71 9.95 -22.30
C LEU A 403 -3.96 9.44 -21.57
N ARG A 404 -4.42 10.15 -20.55
CA ARG A 404 -5.67 9.79 -19.88
C ARG A 404 -6.86 10.09 -20.78
N HIS A 405 -7.70 9.10 -21.03
CA HIS A 405 -9.00 9.32 -21.67
C HIS A 405 -9.98 9.88 -20.65
N VAL A 406 -10.33 11.17 -20.75
CA VAL A 406 -11.30 11.82 -19.85
C VAL A 406 -12.71 11.76 -20.43
N SER A 407 -12.85 12.01 -21.74
CA SER A 407 -14.07 11.85 -22.53
C SER A 407 -13.71 11.64 -24.00
N ASP A 408 -14.69 11.46 -24.88
CA ASP A 408 -14.47 11.29 -26.32
C ASP A 408 -13.62 12.42 -26.94
N THR A 409 -13.72 13.64 -26.39
CA THR A 409 -13.04 14.84 -26.91
C THR A 409 -11.97 15.41 -25.99
N VAL A 410 -11.80 14.88 -24.77
CA VAL A 410 -10.87 15.41 -23.77
C VAL A 410 -9.81 14.39 -23.40
N ARG A 411 -8.54 14.83 -23.38
CA ARG A 411 -7.40 14.06 -22.86
C ARG A 411 -6.81 14.76 -21.64
N GLY A 412 -6.43 13.96 -20.65
CA GLY A 412 -5.58 14.37 -19.54
C GLY A 412 -4.12 14.06 -19.85
N ILE A 413 -3.23 15.02 -19.56
CA ILE A 413 -1.79 14.89 -19.75
C ILE A 413 -1.10 15.31 -18.47
N SER A 414 -0.53 14.35 -17.74
CA SER A 414 0.25 14.58 -16.52
C SER A 414 1.73 14.40 -16.81
N LEU A 415 2.50 15.48 -16.73
CA LEU A 415 3.95 15.43 -16.88
C LEU A 415 4.62 15.04 -15.55
N ASP A 416 5.84 14.54 -15.65
CA ASP A 416 6.53 13.96 -14.51
C ASP A 416 8.04 14.22 -14.55
N GLU A 417 8.76 13.63 -13.60
CA GLU A 417 10.20 13.87 -13.46
C GLU A 417 11.00 13.38 -14.66
N LYS A 418 10.58 12.30 -15.34
CA LYS A 418 11.27 11.73 -16.51
C LYS A 418 10.96 12.49 -17.80
N THR A 419 9.95 13.37 -17.80
CA THR A 419 9.58 14.16 -18.97
C THR A 419 10.70 15.10 -19.40
N THR A 420 11.05 15.09 -20.69
CA THR A 420 12.08 15.95 -21.26
C THR A 420 11.50 17.06 -22.16
N ARG A 421 12.37 17.97 -22.60
CA ARG A 421 12.05 18.99 -23.61
C ARG A 421 11.56 18.35 -24.92
N GLU A 422 12.20 17.26 -25.32
CA GLU A 422 11.88 16.51 -26.55
C GLU A 422 10.51 15.84 -26.44
N ASP A 423 10.15 15.35 -25.25
CA ASP A 423 8.81 14.81 -24.99
C ASP A 423 7.74 15.88 -25.20
N VAL A 424 7.91 17.07 -24.61
CA VAL A 424 6.97 18.18 -24.80
C VAL A 424 6.88 18.58 -26.27
N ALA A 425 8.00 18.64 -26.99
CA ALA A 425 8.00 18.93 -28.43
C ALA A 425 7.27 17.84 -29.25
N ALA A 426 7.44 16.56 -28.90
CA ALA A 426 6.78 15.43 -29.56
C ALA A 426 5.26 15.47 -29.34
N ILE A 427 4.82 15.72 -28.10
CA ILE A 427 3.40 15.85 -27.74
C ILE A 427 2.78 17.03 -28.48
N LEU A 428 3.43 18.21 -28.46
CA LEU A 428 2.96 19.39 -29.18
C LEU A 428 2.86 19.12 -30.68
N ARG A 429 3.87 18.47 -31.28
CA ARG A 429 3.84 18.12 -32.70
C ARG A 429 2.68 17.17 -33.02
N ALA A 430 2.47 16.13 -32.22
CA ALA A 430 1.41 15.16 -32.44
C ALA A 430 0.02 15.80 -32.35
N ILE A 431 -0.22 16.66 -31.35
CA ILE A 431 -1.53 17.28 -31.13
C ILE A 431 -1.80 18.44 -32.10
N THR A 432 -0.80 19.25 -32.41
CA THR A 432 -0.99 20.50 -33.16
C THR A 432 -0.63 20.39 -34.65
N SER A 433 0.03 19.29 -35.05
CA SER A 433 0.63 19.12 -36.38
C SER A 433 1.61 20.24 -36.78
N LYS A 434 2.14 20.99 -35.80
CA LYS A 434 3.07 22.10 -36.01
C LYS A 434 4.35 21.90 -35.20
N PRO A 435 5.51 22.36 -35.69
CA PRO A 435 6.71 22.44 -34.87
C PRO A 435 6.52 23.47 -33.75
N ALA A 436 7.12 23.21 -32.59
CA ALA A 436 7.12 24.11 -31.45
C ALA A 436 8.55 24.63 -31.21
N ASP A 437 8.69 25.94 -31.03
CA ASP A 437 9.90 26.57 -30.53
C ASP A 437 9.85 26.55 -28.99
N ILE A 438 10.53 25.59 -28.39
CA ILE A 438 10.44 25.37 -26.94
C ILE A 438 11.06 26.52 -26.15
N ASP A 439 12.13 27.16 -26.63
CA ASP A 439 12.77 28.26 -25.91
C ASP A 439 11.86 29.50 -25.86
N LYS A 440 11.17 29.79 -26.97
CA LYS A 440 10.15 30.85 -26.99
C LYS A 440 8.98 30.54 -26.06
N LEU A 441 8.53 29.28 -26.02
CA LEU A 441 7.44 28.86 -25.14
C LEU A 441 7.84 28.86 -23.67
N ASP A 442 9.10 28.53 -23.35
CA ASP A 442 9.65 28.60 -22.00
C ASP A 442 9.64 30.04 -21.47
N ALA A 443 10.11 31.00 -22.28
CA ALA A 443 10.05 32.41 -21.92
C ALA A 443 8.62 32.90 -21.65
N LYS A 444 7.64 32.40 -22.40
CA LYS A 444 6.21 32.71 -22.16
C LYS A 444 5.69 32.04 -20.89
N ALA A 445 5.98 30.76 -20.68
CA ALA A 445 5.60 30.03 -19.48
C ALA A 445 6.26 30.63 -18.22
N ALA A 446 7.41 31.30 -18.36
CA ALA A 446 8.06 32.09 -17.31
C ALA A 446 7.33 33.36 -16.93
N ALA A 447 6.81 34.08 -17.92
CA ALA A 447 6.11 35.33 -17.70
C ALA A 447 4.68 35.12 -17.16
N ASP A 448 4.01 34.06 -17.63
CA ASP A 448 2.58 33.81 -17.38
C ASP A 448 2.36 32.59 -16.46
N ASP A 449 3.00 32.55 -15.29
CA ASP A 449 2.86 31.45 -14.33
C ASP A 449 1.46 31.44 -13.67
N PRO A 450 0.64 30.40 -13.90
CA PRO A 450 -0.72 30.33 -13.36
C PRO A 450 -0.79 30.07 -11.85
N LEU A 451 0.33 29.67 -11.22
CA LEU A 451 0.45 29.40 -9.78
C LEU A 451 1.08 30.55 -9.00
N ALA A 452 1.50 31.65 -9.64
CA ALA A 452 2.25 32.74 -8.98
C ALA A 452 1.62 33.21 -7.65
N GLY A 453 0.28 33.23 -7.54
CA GLY A 453 -0.45 33.61 -6.31
C GLY A 453 -0.71 32.49 -5.30
N GLN A 454 -0.35 31.24 -5.60
CA GLN A 454 -0.55 30.05 -4.76
C GLN A 454 0.77 29.40 -4.32
N LEU A 455 1.92 29.97 -4.71
CA LEU A 455 3.22 29.47 -4.29
C LEU A 455 3.40 29.63 -2.77
N ARG A 456 3.98 28.62 -2.14
CA ARG A 456 4.33 28.68 -0.72
C ARG A 456 5.52 29.59 -0.49
N THR A 457 5.55 30.21 0.68
CA THR A 457 6.62 31.14 1.10
C THR A 457 7.42 30.62 2.28
N ASP A 458 6.96 29.56 2.94
CA ASP A 458 7.61 28.94 4.07
C ASP A 458 8.74 27.98 3.64
N ALA A 459 9.66 27.74 4.57
CA ALA A 459 10.77 26.81 4.34
C ALA A 459 10.28 25.37 4.42
N ILE A 460 10.85 24.51 3.57
CA ILE A 460 10.63 23.06 3.60
C ILE A 460 11.93 22.35 3.96
N LEU A 461 11.83 21.19 4.60
CA LEU A 461 12.95 20.28 4.84
C LEU A 461 14.13 20.97 5.53
N SER A 462 13.85 21.75 6.57
CA SER A 462 14.86 22.59 7.25
C SER A 462 15.77 21.79 8.18
N HIS A 463 15.38 20.58 8.58
CA HIS A 463 16.19 19.72 9.42
C HIS A 463 17.51 19.34 8.72
N PRO A 464 18.68 19.37 9.40
CA PRO A 464 19.99 19.15 8.77
C PRO A 464 20.16 17.83 8.02
N VAL A 465 19.36 16.80 8.34
CA VAL A 465 19.37 15.53 7.62
C VAL A 465 19.10 15.70 6.12
N PHE A 466 18.27 16.68 5.74
CA PHE A 466 17.92 16.97 4.35
C PHE A 466 18.95 17.85 3.63
N SER A 467 20.03 18.25 4.30
CA SER A 467 21.09 19.08 3.74
C SER A 467 22.50 18.47 3.85
N ALA A 468 22.64 17.27 4.44
CA ALA A 468 23.94 16.70 4.81
C ALA A 468 24.44 15.56 3.90
N HIS A 469 23.60 15.05 2.97
CA HIS A 469 23.86 13.79 2.27
C HIS A 469 23.58 13.87 0.76
N HIS A 470 24.04 14.94 0.10
CA HIS A 470 23.72 15.22 -1.31
C HIS A 470 24.72 14.62 -2.31
N THR A 471 25.95 14.34 -1.89
CA THR A 471 26.86 13.56 -2.74
C THR A 471 26.52 12.08 -2.65
N GLU A 472 26.73 11.33 -3.75
CA GLU A 472 26.47 9.89 -3.75
C GLU A 472 27.28 9.16 -2.67
N HIS A 473 28.50 9.59 -2.38
CA HIS A 473 29.36 8.95 -1.39
C HIS A 473 28.91 9.23 0.06
N GLU A 474 28.40 10.44 0.35
CA GLU A 474 27.78 10.73 1.65
C GLU A 474 26.49 9.94 1.84
N MET A 475 25.65 9.87 0.81
CA MET A 475 24.42 9.09 0.84
C MET A 475 24.69 7.61 1.04
N LEU A 476 25.66 7.03 0.32
CA LEU A 476 26.11 5.66 0.52
C LEU A 476 26.51 5.39 1.98
N ARG A 477 27.33 6.26 2.57
CA ARG A 477 27.76 6.14 3.98
C ARG A 477 26.60 6.32 4.95
N TYR A 478 25.64 7.19 4.64
CA TYR A 478 24.44 7.37 5.45
C TYR A 478 23.57 6.12 5.47
N LEU A 479 23.24 5.58 4.29
CA LEU A 479 22.48 4.35 4.12
C LEU A 479 23.13 3.19 4.85
N LYS A 480 24.46 3.00 4.68
CA LYS A 480 25.19 1.93 5.37
C LYS A 480 25.20 2.10 6.89
N ARG A 481 25.32 3.34 7.38
CA ARG A 481 25.28 3.64 8.82
C ARG A 481 23.93 3.31 9.44
N LEU A 482 22.83 3.56 8.74
CA LEU A 482 21.50 3.15 9.20
C LEU A 482 21.34 1.62 9.16
N GLN A 483 21.69 0.98 8.04
CA GLN A 483 21.64 -0.48 7.89
C GLN A 483 22.36 -1.20 9.04
N ASN A 484 23.56 -0.74 9.41
CA ASN A 484 24.37 -1.37 10.45
C ASN A 484 23.80 -1.22 11.88
N LYS A 485 22.73 -0.45 12.09
CA LYS A 485 22.01 -0.36 13.37
C LYS A 485 20.87 -1.39 13.48
N ASP A 486 20.59 -2.11 12.39
CA ASP A 486 19.44 -2.98 12.27
C ASP A 486 19.87 -4.44 12.18
N LEU A 487 19.20 -5.30 12.94
CA LEU A 487 19.29 -6.74 12.76
C LEU A 487 18.27 -7.17 11.70
N ALA A 488 18.76 -7.85 10.66
CA ALA A 488 18.00 -8.40 9.53
C ALA A 488 18.45 -9.84 9.23
N LEU A 489 17.86 -10.53 8.24
CA LEU A 489 18.14 -11.96 7.99
C LEU A 489 19.53 -12.23 7.40
N ASP A 490 20.23 -11.19 6.93
CA ASP A 490 21.64 -11.27 6.56
C ASP A 490 22.59 -11.39 7.76
N HIS A 491 22.06 -11.33 9.00
CA HIS A 491 22.82 -11.53 10.24
C HIS A 491 22.50 -12.86 10.92
N SER A 492 21.23 -13.14 11.17
CA SER A 492 20.79 -14.32 11.93
C SER A 492 19.31 -14.64 11.72
N MET A 493 18.87 -15.79 12.22
CA MET A 493 17.45 -16.13 12.31
C MET A 493 16.69 -15.09 13.16
N ILE A 494 15.54 -14.62 12.63
CA ILE A 494 14.57 -13.79 13.35
C ILE A 494 13.30 -14.63 13.55
N SER A 495 13.19 -15.32 14.68
CA SER A 495 12.12 -16.29 14.98
C SER A 495 10.82 -15.66 15.46
N LEU A 496 10.26 -14.71 14.68
CA LEU A 496 8.97 -14.09 14.97
C LEU A 496 7.82 -15.03 14.59
N GLY A 497 7.10 -15.53 15.60
CA GLY A 497 5.84 -16.26 15.40
C GLY A 497 4.84 -15.45 14.57
N SER A 498 4.01 -16.14 13.78
CA SER A 498 3.02 -15.54 12.86
C SER A 498 3.58 -14.66 11.73
N CYS A 499 4.91 -14.55 11.58
CA CYS A 499 5.55 -13.69 10.57
C CYS A 499 6.27 -14.46 9.46
N THR A 500 6.57 -15.75 9.64
CA THR A 500 7.23 -16.63 8.66
C THR A 500 8.48 -15.98 8.03
N MET A 501 9.48 -15.67 8.86
CA MET A 501 10.74 -15.05 8.44
C MET A 501 11.64 -16.06 7.69
N LYS A 502 11.23 -16.43 6.47
CA LYS A 502 11.93 -17.35 5.58
C LYS A 502 12.90 -16.62 4.64
N LEU A 503 13.62 -17.38 3.80
CA LEU A 503 14.46 -16.84 2.75
C LEU A 503 13.63 -15.96 1.79
N ASN A 504 14.13 -14.76 1.50
CA ASN A 504 13.75 -13.96 0.35
C ASN A 504 14.86 -14.13 -0.70
N ALA A 505 14.71 -15.06 -1.63
CA ALA A 505 15.81 -15.46 -2.49
C ALA A 505 16.17 -14.34 -3.48
N THR A 506 17.45 -14.20 -3.79
CA THR A 506 17.89 -13.14 -4.73
C THR A 506 17.25 -13.31 -6.11
N SER A 507 17.06 -14.54 -6.58
CA SER A 507 16.34 -14.85 -7.83
C SER A 507 14.86 -14.43 -7.80
N GLU A 508 14.20 -14.48 -6.63
CA GLU A 508 12.83 -13.98 -6.46
C GLU A 508 12.77 -12.44 -6.48
N MET A 509 13.84 -11.78 -5.99
CA MET A 509 13.89 -10.33 -5.83
C MET A 509 14.36 -9.58 -7.09
N ILE A 510 15.20 -10.19 -7.95
CA ILE A 510 15.72 -9.56 -9.18
C ILE A 510 14.60 -9.00 -10.10
N PRO A 511 13.49 -9.71 -10.36
CA PRO A 511 12.46 -9.22 -11.27
C PRO A 511 11.72 -7.97 -10.79
N VAL A 512 11.70 -7.71 -9.49
CA VAL A 512 10.98 -6.56 -8.89
C VAL A 512 11.49 -5.23 -9.46
N THR A 513 12.76 -5.15 -9.86
CA THR A 513 13.38 -3.93 -10.40
C THR A 513 13.53 -3.94 -11.93
N TRP A 514 12.97 -4.94 -12.62
CA TRP A 514 12.91 -4.93 -14.08
C TRP A 514 11.96 -3.83 -14.57
N PRO A 515 12.37 -3.00 -15.55
CA PRO A 515 11.51 -1.95 -16.10
C PRO A 515 10.16 -2.48 -16.60
N GLU A 516 10.14 -3.69 -17.17
CA GLU A 516 8.92 -4.33 -17.69
C GLU A 516 7.85 -4.56 -16.61
N PHE A 517 8.24 -4.58 -15.32
CA PHE A 517 7.32 -4.60 -14.18
C PHE A 517 7.29 -3.24 -13.46
N GLY A 518 8.44 -2.68 -13.11
CA GLY A 518 8.57 -1.46 -12.30
C GLY A 518 8.07 -0.18 -12.98
N ASP A 519 8.22 -0.04 -14.30
CA ASP A 519 7.91 1.20 -15.03
C ASP A 519 6.50 1.19 -15.67
N MET A 520 5.71 0.14 -15.48
CA MET A 520 4.34 0.06 -15.98
C MET A 520 3.39 0.93 -15.14
N HIS A 521 2.58 1.76 -15.80
CA HIS A 521 1.52 2.54 -15.15
C HIS A 521 0.31 1.63 -14.87
N PRO A 522 -0.32 1.67 -13.67
CA PRO A 522 -1.44 0.77 -13.31
C PRO A 522 -2.65 0.85 -14.24
N PHE A 523 -2.91 2.04 -14.80
CA PHE A 523 -4.01 2.28 -15.74
C PHE A 523 -3.55 2.29 -17.22
N ALA A 524 -2.39 1.73 -17.52
CA ALA A 524 -1.99 1.50 -18.91
C ALA A 524 -3.05 0.62 -19.61
N PRO A 525 -3.28 0.81 -20.92
CA PRO A 525 -4.21 -0.03 -21.67
C PRO A 525 -3.90 -1.53 -21.51
N PRO A 526 -4.91 -2.41 -21.33
CA PRO A 526 -4.69 -3.82 -21.01
C PRO A 526 -3.80 -4.56 -22.01
N GLU A 527 -3.85 -4.20 -23.29
CA GLU A 527 -3.00 -4.79 -24.33
C GLU A 527 -1.50 -4.51 -24.13
N GLN A 528 -1.14 -3.52 -23.33
CA GLN A 528 0.26 -3.22 -22.94
C GLN A 528 0.72 -4.06 -21.75
N ALA A 529 -0.19 -4.72 -21.03
CA ALA A 529 0.08 -5.44 -19.79
C ALA A 529 -0.07 -6.96 -19.93
N ALA A 530 0.15 -7.51 -21.13
CA ALA A 530 -0.03 -8.94 -21.41
C ALA A 530 0.90 -9.83 -20.54
N GLY A 531 2.12 -9.39 -20.25
CA GLY A 531 3.03 -10.09 -19.36
C GLY A 531 2.55 -10.10 -17.91
N TYR A 532 2.03 -8.97 -17.41
CA TYR A 532 1.36 -8.91 -16.11
C TYR A 532 0.15 -9.84 -16.04
N ALA A 533 -0.71 -9.83 -17.07
CA ALA A 533 -1.90 -10.70 -17.12
C ALA A 533 -1.53 -12.18 -17.06
N GLU A 534 -0.51 -12.61 -17.81
CA GLU A 534 -0.03 -13.99 -17.80
C GLU A 534 0.61 -14.38 -16.46
N MET A 535 1.43 -13.51 -15.88
CA MET A 535 2.06 -13.73 -14.57
C MET A 535 1.00 -13.86 -13.46
N ILE A 536 0.05 -12.93 -13.41
CA ILE A 536 -1.03 -12.92 -12.41
C ILE A 536 -1.95 -14.14 -12.60
N GLY A 537 -2.30 -14.47 -13.86
CA GLY A 537 -3.11 -15.64 -14.18
C GLY A 537 -2.45 -16.94 -13.73
N SER A 538 -1.16 -17.12 -14.04
CA SER A 538 -0.40 -18.31 -13.65
C SER A 538 -0.29 -18.44 -12.14
N LEU A 539 0.01 -17.35 -11.43
CA LEU A 539 0.07 -17.35 -9.97
C LEU A 539 -1.31 -17.64 -9.35
N SER A 540 -2.38 -17.08 -9.91
CA SER A 540 -3.76 -17.37 -9.49
C SER A 540 -4.07 -18.86 -9.61
N ASP A 541 -3.70 -19.49 -10.73
CA ASP A 541 -3.88 -20.93 -10.92
C ASP A 541 -3.11 -21.77 -9.90
N TRP A 542 -1.86 -21.40 -9.60
CA TRP A 542 -1.07 -22.09 -8.58
C TRP A 542 -1.65 -21.91 -7.17
N LEU A 543 -2.10 -20.70 -6.82
CA LEU A 543 -2.73 -20.45 -5.52
C LEU A 543 -4.07 -21.17 -5.37
N LYS A 544 -4.88 -21.31 -6.44
CA LYS A 544 -6.08 -22.16 -6.43
C LYS A 544 -5.72 -23.62 -6.15
N ALA A 545 -4.68 -24.13 -6.81
CA ALA A 545 -4.22 -25.51 -6.59
C ALA A 545 -3.75 -25.73 -5.14
N VAL A 546 -3.04 -24.76 -4.55
CA VAL A 546 -2.54 -24.81 -3.16
C VAL A 546 -3.67 -24.72 -2.13
N THR A 547 -4.64 -23.82 -2.36
CA THR A 547 -5.68 -23.48 -1.36
C THR A 547 -6.97 -24.28 -1.51
N GLY A 548 -7.22 -24.84 -2.69
CA GLY A 548 -8.50 -25.48 -3.02
C GLY A 548 -9.65 -24.49 -3.29
N PHE A 549 -9.39 -23.18 -3.38
CA PHE A 549 -10.39 -22.20 -3.77
C PHE A 549 -10.62 -22.16 -5.28
N ASP A 550 -11.82 -21.78 -5.71
CA ASP A 550 -12.18 -21.67 -7.13
C ASP A 550 -11.67 -20.39 -7.80
N ALA A 551 -11.39 -19.34 -7.02
CA ALA A 551 -10.98 -18.04 -7.53
C ALA A 551 -10.05 -17.31 -6.55
N ILE A 552 -9.15 -16.48 -7.09
CA ILE A 552 -8.21 -15.64 -6.33
C ILE A 552 -8.37 -14.20 -6.77
N CYS A 553 -8.45 -13.28 -5.81
CA CYS A 553 -8.40 -11.85 -6.03
C CYS A 553 -7.08 -11.28 -5.53
N MET A 554 -6.31 -10.64 -6.43
CA MET A 554 -4.99 -10.06 -6.12
C MET A 554 -5.06 -8.61 -5.64
N GLN A 555 -6.25 -8.01 -5.55
CA GLN A 555 -6.41 -6.59 -5.21
C GLN A 555 -6.01 -6.24 -3.77
N PRO A 556 -6.31 -7.06 -2.73
CA PRO A 556 -5.96 -6.70 -1.36
C PRO A 556 -4.44 -6.66 -1.15
N ASN A 557 -3.91 -5.48 -0.80
CA ASN A 557 -2.48 -5.22 -0.67
C ASN A 557 -1.92 -5.42 0.76
N SER A 558 -2.66 -6.12 1.62
CA SER A 558 -2.19 -6.63 2.92
C SER A 558 -3.11 -7.75 3.42
N GLY A 559 -2.65 -8.56 4.37
CA GLY A 559 -3.49 -9.59 5.01
C GLY A 559 -4.77 -9.02 5.61
N ALA A 560 -4.68 -7.89 6.33
CA ALA A 560 -5.83 -7.21 6.91
C ALA A 560 -6.83 -6.69 5.84
N GLN A 561 -6.34 -6.25 4.68
CA GLN A 561 -7.22 -5.92 3.55
C GLN A 561 -7.83 -7.17 2.91
N GLY A 562 -7.12 -8.30 2.92
CA GLY A 562 -7.65 -9.61 2.50
C GLY A 562 -8.81 -10.07 3.39
N GLU A 563 -8.66 -9.93 4.71
CA GLU A 563 -9.75 -10.15 5.66
C GLU A 563 -10.94 -9.25 5.36
N TYR A 564 -10.70 -7.95 5.17
CA TYR A 564 -11.77 -6.99 4.86
C TYR A 564 -12.50 -7.37 3.58
N ALA A 565 -11.77 -7.65 2.50
CA ALA A 565 -12.35 -8.05 1.22
C ALA A 565 -13.12 -9.37 1.33
N GLY A 566 -12.62 -10.34 2.11
CA GLY A 566 -13.29 -11.61 2.38
C GLY A 566 -14.62 -11.42 3.11
N LEU A 567 -14.63 -10.64 4.20
CA LEU A 567 -15.86 -10.36 4.95
C LEU A 567 -16.86 -9.54 4.11
N VAL A 568 -16.40 -8.55 3.34
CA VAL A 568 -17.26 -7.81 2.40
C VAL A 568 -17.88 -8.75 1.36
N SER A 569 -17.12 -9.73 0.87
CA SER A 569 -17.61 -10.73 -0.09
C SER A 569 -18.67 -11.64 0.54
N ILE A 570 -18.45 -12.13 1.76
CA ILE A 570 -19.45 -12.90 2.53
C ILE A 570 -20.74 -12.09 2.68
N ARG A 571 -20.63 -10.82 3.05
CA ARG A 571 -21.79 -9.96 3.29
C ARG A 571 -22.56 -9.66 1.99
N ARG A 572 -21.85 -9.43 0.88
CA ARG A 572 -22.49 -9.26 -0.43
C ARG A 572 -23.16 -10.55 -0.92
N TYR A 573 -22.53 -11.71 -0.68
CA TYR A 573 -23.13 -13.01 -0.94
C TYR A 573 -24.43 -13.18 -0.16
N GLN A 574 -24.42 -12.95 1.16
CA GLN A 574 -25.61 -13.04 2.01
C GLN A 574 -26.71 -12.07 1.57
N ALA A 575 -26.36 -10.83 1.24
CA ALA A 575 -27.33 -9.88 0.70
C ALA A 575 -27.97 -10.36 -0.61
N ALA A 576 -27.18 -10.97 -1.51
CA ALA A 576 -27.69 -11.57 -2.74
C ALA A 576 -28.61 -12.78 -2.49
N GLN A 577 -28.46 -13.46 -1.35
CA GLN A 577 -29.37 -14.52 -0.90
C GLN A 577 -30.61 -14.01 -0.13
N GLY A 578 -30.76 -12.69 0.05
CA GLY A 578 -31.84 -12.11 0.89
C GLY A 578 -31.55 -12.12 2.39
N GLU A 579 -30.33 -12.50 2.79
CA GLU A 579 -29.90 -12.72 4.17
C GLU A 579 -29.01 -11.57 4.70
N ALA A 580 -29.20 -10.34 4.20
CA ALA A 580 -28.39 -9.17 4.57
C ALA A 580 -28.43 -8.84 6.07
N HIS A 581 -29.45 -9.33 6.79
CA HIS A 581 -29.64 -9.16 8.22
C HIS A 581 -28.61 -9.91 9.08
N ARG A 582 -27.90 -10.90 8.53
CA ARG A 582 -26.88 -11.69 9.24
C ARG A 582 -25.64 -10.86 9.55
N ASN A 583 -25.45 -10.46 10.80
CA ASN A 583 -24.41 -9.52 11.21
C ASN A 583 -23.55 -9.99 12.40
N VAL A 584 -23.66 -11.25 12.85
CA VAL A 584 -22.84 -11.81 13.93
C VAL A 584 -21.59 -12.48 13.36
N CYS A 585 -20.41 -12.09 13.84
CA CYS A 585 -19.13 -12.70 13.51
C CYS A 585 -18.57 -13.43 14.75
N LEU A 586 -18.48 -14.74 14.68
CA LEU A 586 -17.82 -15.57 15.69
C LEU A 586 -16.30 -15.46 15.52
N ILE A 587 -15.58 -15.18 16.59
CA ILE A 587 -14.12 -15.03 16.57
C ILE A 587 -13.52 -15.71 17.82
N PRO A 588 -12.67 -16.74 17.68
CA PRO A 588 -11.95 -17.33 18.79
C PRO A 588 -11.09 -16.31 19.55
N LYS A 589 -10.97 -16.46 20.87
CA LYS A 589 -10.09 -15.62 21.72
C LYS A 589 -8.65 -15.56 21.21
N SER A 590 -8.17 -16.65 20.63
CA SER A 590 -6.82 -16.80 20.08
C SER A 590 -6.58 -16.01 18.79
N ALA A 591 -7.62 -15.62 18.05
CA ALA A 591 -7.48 -14.98 16.75
C ALA A 591 -6.60 -13.71 16.79
N HIS A 592 -5.88 -13.45 15.71
CA HIS A 592 -5.07 -12.25 15.56
C HIS A 592 -5.92 -10.98 15.72
N GLY A 593 -5.32 -9.87 16.17
CA GLY A 593 -6.06 -8.64 16.49
C GLY A 593 -6.67 -7.95 15.27
N THR A 594 -6.24 -8.30 14.06
CA THR A 594 -6.82 -7.82 12.80
C THR A 594 -8.22 -8.37 12.60
N ASN A 595 -8.48 -9.64 12.91
CA ASN A 595 -9.78 -10.29 12.70
C ASN A 595 -10.94 -9.51 13.35
N PRO A 596 -10.92 -9.21 14.67
CA PRO A 596 -11.99 -8.44 15.32
C PRO A 596 -12.01 -6.97 14.88
N ALA A 597 -10.86 -6.37 14.56
CA ALA A 597 -10.81 -5.01 13.99
C ALA A 597 -11.52 -4.97 12.62
N THR A 598 -11.26 -5.95 11.76
CA THR A 598 -11.87 -6.10 10.44
C THR A 598 -13.37 -6.36 10.55
N ALA A 599 -13.80 -7.26 11.44
CA ALA A 599 -15.22 -7.53 11.64
C ALA A 599 -15.98 -6.27 12.07
N GLN A 600 -15.47 -5.52 13.05
CA GLN A 600 -16.07 -4.25 13.46
C GLN A 600 -16.13 -3.24 12.30
N MET A 601 -15.09 -3.19 11.48
CA MET A 601 -14.99 -2.31 10.32
C MET A 601 -16.01 -2.64 9.21
N CYS A 602 -16.50 -3.89 9.19
CA CYS A 602 -17.59 -4.34 8.32
C CYS A 602 -18.99 -4.19 8.95
N GLY A 603 -19.09 -3.54 10.12
CA GLY A 603 -20.34 -3.40 10.86
C GLY A 603 -20.86 -4.70 11.47
N LEU A 604 -19.98 -5.70 11.67
CA LEU A 604 -20.35 -6.97 12.29
C LEU A 604 -20.27 -6.88 13.82
N GLN A 605 -21.21 -7.53 14.49
CA GLN A 605 -21.16 -7.79 15.92
C GLN A 605 -20.18 -8.94 16.19
N VAL A 606 -19.06 -8.62 16.82
CA VAL A 606 -18.07 -9.62 17.26
C VAL A 606 -18.62 -10.37 18.48
N VAL A 607 -18.73 -11.69 18.35
CA VAL A 607 -19.04 -12.61 19.45
C VAL A 607 -17.82 -13.50 19.65
N VAL A 608 -17.19 -13.34 20.81
CA VAL A 608 -15.97 -14.07 21.14
C VAL A 608 -16.30 -15.53 21.44
N VAL A 609 -15.58 -16.46 20.83
CA VAL A 609 -15.63 -17.91 21.14
C VAL A 609 -14.46 -18.26 22.05
N ASP A 610 -14.72 -19.07 23.07
CA ASP A 610 -13.73 -19.45 24.06
C ASP A 610 -12.74 -20.47 23.49
N CYS A 611 -11.61 -20.59 24.19
CA CYS A 611 -10.63 -21.64 23.94
C CYS A 611 -10.60 -22.57 25.14
N ASP A 612 -10.36 -23.85 24.90
CA ASP A 612 -10.14 -24.83 25.97
C ASP A 612 -8.78 -24.59 26.66
N ASP A 613 -8.52 -25.34 27.74
CA ASP A 613 -7.27 -25.24 28.51
C ASP A 613 -6.03 -25.65 27.70
N SER A 614 -6.21 -26.32 26.56
CA SER A 614 -5.14 -26.70 25.62
C SER A 614 -4.95 -25.68 24.49
N GLY A 615 -5.76 -24.62 24.46
CA GLY A 615 -5.69 -23.54 23.48
C GLY A 615 -6.39 -23.83 22.16
N ASN A 616 -7.20 -24.90 22.05
CA ASN A 616 -8.07 -25.14 20.90
C ASN A 616 -9.34 -24.28 21.00
N VAL A 617 -10.10 -24.15 19.90
CA VAL A 617 -11.45 -23.59 19.97
C VAL A 617 -12.34 -24.50 20.81
N ASP A 618 -13.05 -23.94 21.79
CA ASP A 618 -14.07 -24.68 22.54
C ASP A 618 -15.27 -24.92 21.60
N VAL A 619 -15.40 -26.16 21.12
CA VAL A 619 -16.44 -26.57 20.17
C VAL A 619 -17.84 -26.48 20.79
N ALA A 620 -17.97 -26.74 22.10
CA ALA A 620 -19.26 -26.68 22.78
C ALA A 620 -19.72 -25.22 22.93
N ASP A 621 -18.82 -24.31 23.30
CA ASP A 621 -19.08 -22.88 23.32
C ASP A 621 -19.37 -22.33 21.91
N LEU A 622 -18.64 -22.80 20.89
CA LEU A 622 -18.91 -22.45 19.49
C LEU A 622 -20.32 -22.86 19.06
N GLU A 623 -20.72 -24.12 19.30
CA GLU A 623 -22.07 -24.60 18.96
C GLU A 623 -23.14 -23.79 19.70
N ALA A 624 -22.97 -23.56 21.01
CA ALA A 624 -23.93 -22.80 21.80
C ALA A 624 -24.09 -21.37 21.26
N LYS A 625 -23.00 -20.69 20.90
CA LYS A 625 -23.05 -19.35 20.32
C LYS A 625 -23.58 -19.35 18.88
N ALA A 626 -23.26 -20.36 18.09
CA ALA A 626 -23.80 -20.51 16.74
C ALA A 626 -25.32 -20.72 16.77
N GLU A 627 -25.83 -21.56 17.69
CA GLU A 627 -27.27 -21.77 17.90
C GLU A 627 -27.95 -20.51 18.43
N GLN A 628 -27.37 -19.87 19.47
CA GLN A 628 -27.87 -18.62 20.05
C GLN A 628 -28.02 -17.52 18.98
N HIS A 629 -27.09 -17.46 18.03
CA HIS A 629 -27.04 -16.43 17.01
C HIS A 629 -27.47 -16.92 15.61
N ALA A 630 -28.08 -18.10 15.47
CA ALA A 630 -28.35 -18.73 14.18
C ALA A 630 -29.09 -17.84 13.17
N ALA A 631 -30.07 -17.06 13.63
CA ALA A 631 -30.83 -16.12 12.80
C ALA A 631 -29.99 -14.92 12.31
N ALA A 632 -28.90 -14.58 12.98
CA ALA A 632 -28.04 -13.44 12.67
C ALA A 632 -26.60 -13.85 12.32
N LEU A 633 -26.27 -15.15 12.31
CA LEU A 633 -24.91 -15.63 12.12
C LEU A 633 -24.42 -15.32 10.70
N SER A 634 -23.47 -14.39 10.61
CA SER A 634 -22.81 -14.01 9.37
C SER A 634 -21.68 -14.97 9.05
N CYS A 635 -20.70 -15.07 9.94
CA CYS A 635 -19.51 -15.87 9.69
C CYS A 635 -18.75 -16.23 10.96
N LEU A 636 -17.83 -17.17 10.81
CA LEU A 636 -16.75 -17.45 11.74
C LEU A 636 -15.43 -17.02 11.09
N MET A 637 -14.56 -16.34 11.83
CA MET A 637 -13.16 -16.14 11.44
C MET A 637 -12.27 -17.07 12.26
N ILE A 638 -11.57 -17.99 11.60
CA ILE A 638 -10.60 -18.91 12.22
C ILE A 638 -9.23 -18.74 11.60
N THR A 639 -8.17 -19.08 12.33
CA THR A 639 -6.82 -19.21 11.81
C THR A 639 -6.45 -20.69 11.86
N TYR A 640 -5.91 -21.25 10.78
CA TYR A 640 -5.53 -22.67 10.75
C TYR A 640 -4.11 -22.89 10.18
N PRO A 641 -3.21 -23.61 10.88
CA PRO A 641 -3.30 -23.95 12.31
C PRO A 641 -3.48 -22.69 13.17
N SER A 642 -3.93 -22.86 14.42
CA SER A 642 -4.28 -21.74 15.30
C SER A 642 -3.08 -20.82 15.55
N THR A 643 -3.34 -19.62 16.10
CA THR A 643 -2.26 -18.69 16.49
C THR A 643 -1.38 -19.21 17.63
N HIS A 644 -1.80 -20.28 18.31
CA HIS A 644 -0.99 -21.04 19.26
C HIS A 644 -0.03 -22.03 18.58
N GLY A 645 -0.13 -22.21 17.26
CA GLY A 645 0.71 -23.14 16.49
C GLY A 645 0.23 -24.59 16.53
N VAL A 646 -1.06 -24.83 16.77
CA VAL A 646 -1.65 -26.17 16.93
C VAL A 646 -2.64 -26.47 15.80
N PHE A 647 -2.59 -27.69 15.26
CA PHE A 647 -3.59 -28.22 14.33
C PHE A 647 -4.77 -28.78 15.10
N GLU A 648 -5.90 -28.08 15.06
CA GLU A 648 -7.12 -28.52 15.72
C GLU A 648 -7.75 -29.69 14.95
N GLU A 649 -8.02 -30.82 15.65
CA GLU A 649 -8.65 -32.00 15.05
C GLU A 649 -10.11 -31.73 14.61
N ALA A 650 -10.81 -30.89 15.37
CA ALA A 650 -12.22 -30.59 15.17
C ALA A 650 -12.51 -29.57 14.06
N VAL A 651 -11.53 -29.13 13.25
CA VAL A 651 -11.72 -28.05 12.25
C VAL A 651 -12.85 -28.35 11.25
N LYS A 652 -13.04 -29.60 10.85
CA LYS A 652 -14.16 -30.00 9.97
C LYS A 652 -15.51 -29.87 10.66
N GLU A 653 -15.58 -30.23 11.94
CA GLU A 653 -16.77 -30.09 12.77
C GLU A 653 -17.09 -28.60 12.96
N ILE A 654 -16.10 -27.79 13.36
CA ILE A 654 -16.21 -26.33 13.48
C ILE A 654 -16.82 -25.71 12.23
N CYS A 655 -16.31 -26.04 11.04
CA CYS A 655 -16.87 -25.55 9.78
C CYS A 655 -18.31 -26.03 9.54
N ALA A 656 -18.60 -27.30 9.85
CA ALA A 656 -19.94 -27.87 9.68
C ALA A 656 -20.97 -27.24 10.62
N ILE A 657 -20.60 -26.91 11.85
CA ILE A 657 -21.44 -26.21 12.83
C ILE A 657 -21.87 -24.85 12.28
N VAL A 658 -20.91 -24.05 11.82
CA VAL A 658 -21.19 -22.70 11.29
C VAL A 658 -22.09 -22.77 10.04
N HIS A 659 -21.80 -23.69 9.12
CA HIS A 659 -22.63 -23.87 7.92
C HIS A 659 -24.06 -24.33 8.25
N ARG A 660 -24.24 -25.21 9.26
CA ARG A 660 -25.56 -25.68 9.70
C ARG A 660 -26.45 -24.53 10.17
N HIS A 661 -25.85 -23.52 10.79
CA HIS A 661 -26.54 -22.31 11.28
C HIS A 661 -26.53 -21.16 10.25
N GLY A 662 -26.18 -21.43 8.99
CA GLY A 662 -26.27 -20.48 7.86
C GLY A 662 -25.13 -19.47 7.75
N GLY A 663 -24.11 -19.56 8.60
CA GLY A 663 -22.91 -18.73 8.52
C GLY A 663 -21.96 -19.16 7.39
N GLN A 664 -20.96 -18.33 7.10
CA GLN A 664 -19.81 -18.67 6.26
C GLN A 664 -18.54 -18.80 7.10
N VAL A 665 -17.51 -19.47 6.58
CA VAL A 665 -16.21 -19.58 7.28
C VAL A 665 -15.16 -18.78 6.52
N TYR A 666 -14.56 -17.80 7.21
CA TYR A 666 -13.36 -17.12 6.77
C TYR A 666 -12.16 -17.75 7.46
N MET A 667 -11.19 -18.24 6.68
CA MET A 667 -9.93 -18.73 7.20
C MET A 667 -8.83 -17.69 6.99
N ASP A 668 -8.26 -17.22 8.09
CA ASP A 668 -7.02 -16.47 8.09
C ASP A 668 -5.85 -17.40 7.70
N GLY A 669 -5.30 -17.14 6.52
CA GLY A 669 -4.22 -17.90 5.91
C GLY A 669 -2.81 -17.46 6.32
N ALA A 670 -2.62 -16.62 7.34
CA ALA A 670 -1.28 -16.20 7.77
C ALA A 670 -0.36 -17.38 8.14
N ASN A 671 -0.94 -18.51 8.58
CA ASN A 671 -0.23 -19.73 8.96
C ASN A 671 -0.14 -20.79 7.84
N LEU A 672 -0.39 -20.43 6.58
CA LEU A 672 -0.39 -21.37 5.45
C LEU A 672 0.96 -22.09 5.26
N ASN A 673 2.06 -21.55 5.77
CA ASN A 673 3.38 -22.22 5.71
C ASN A 673 3.42 -23.59 6.40
N ALA A 674 2.50 -23.86 7.33
CA ALA A 674 2.38 -25.17 7.95
C ALA A 674 1.49 -26.14 7.13
N GLN A 675 0.80 -25.64 6.09
CA GLN A 675 -0.12 -26.43 5.26
C GLN A 675 0.43 -26.79 3.87
N VAL A 676 1.25 -25.92 3.27
CA VAL A 676 1.80 -26.09 1.89
C VAL A 676 2.90 -27.14 1.84
#